data_AF-A0A101FL31-F1
#
_entry.id   AF-A0A101FL31-F1
#
_cell.length_a   1.000
_cell.length_b   1.000
_cell.length_c   1.000
_cell.angle_alpha   90.00
_cell.angle_beta   90.00
_cell.angle_gamma   90.00
#
_symmetry.space_group_name_H-M   'P 1'
#
loop_
_entity.id
_entity.type
_entity.pdbx_description
1 polymer ?
#
loop_
_entity_poly.entity_id
_entity_poly.type
_entity_poly.pdbx_seq_one_letter_code
_entity_poly.pdbx_strand_id
1 'polypeptide(L)'
;MGRTLQEGWRAPEGSSCVMPSATYRLQLSPAFGFNCAKGVVAYLADLGISHIYASPIFKARKGSGHGYDVTDYGEINPELGTPQELDDLLSRAASKGLGWIQDIVPNHMAYSCENAMLMDVLENGPVSRYFRWFDAEWDHPNRALKGRILSPFLGRFYGDALEGCEISLVYDTSGFSVSYYDIVFPLRVESYTQILLPGIKKLTKKLGENNPDLIKLLGVLYAMKSLSSSSNDTDPDERHEQTRFIKEMLWELYSGNAEIKGYIDQRVSSFNGKVGDPSSFDALDDLLSHQFFRLAFWKVACEEINYRRFFNVNDLIAIRAHEEEVFERVHSLIFSLTGAGKVCGLRVDHVDGLYDPAAYLSKLREKAGDLYLVVEKILAPEERLPSSWPVHGTTGYDFLNRLNGIFCDARGEKTFDRIYASLCGFVAPYEELVFDKKRLIMGKEMAGDVDNVATLMIEAASGFRHGRDITSYGLKRAIVEVLAHFPVYRTYIAESSFSEEDKVYIKSAIDGAKGAMPGLTYEFGFLEDFFLGYRDELKGERQARRIEAIMRFQQLTGPLLAKAFEDTVLYVYNRLLALNEVGGSPDRFGTPLEDFFAFLKDRQRSWPYSMNATSTHDTKRGEDVRCRINVLSEMPLEWERCLRRWSRINRTKKRLIEGYPAPDGNDEYSLYQTLLGTFPLCDSEVSTFVERMKEYVVKAVREAKVHTAWLKPDLEYEEAFVAFMEAALDDAAFIDDFLPFMRRVAFYGAVNSLSQVAIKVASPGVPDFYQGTELWNLSLVDPDNRRPVDFVKRVQMLEDVKRRDDSPALTDELLSNWVDGKIKLFLIYKGLKARKDHERLFSRGDFAPLTVRGKLARHVVAFVRKGDDEWAMCVAPRFVSSVVPEGVWPIGEVWADARVVLPKGAPKSFDDAITGMHIDAAKAIPVSEALKRFPVALLVGRA
;
A
#
# COMPACT_ATOMS: atom_id res chain seq x y z
N MET A 1 -7.90 39.85 -15.86
CA MET A 1 -8.09 39.08 -17.11
C MET A 1 -8.40 37.65 -16.72
N GLY A 2 -9.56 37.16 -17.16
CA GLY A 2 -10.21 35.96 -16.61
C GLY A 2 -9.44 34.67 -16.84
N ARG A 3 -9.25 33.89 -15.77
CA ARG A 3 -8.84 32.49 -15.85
C ARG A 3 -10.01 31.70 -16.42
N THR A 4 -9.91 31.26 -17.67
CA THR A 4 -10.63 30.07 -18.13
C THR A 4 -10.12 28.90 -17.29
N LEU A 5 -10.96 28.37 -16.41
CA LEU A 5 -10.75 27.08 -15.78
C LEU A 5 -10.53 26.08 -16.92
N GLN A 6 -9.37 25.41 -16.95
CA GLN A 6 -9.22 24.22 -17.79
C GLN A 6 -10.35 23.26 -17.39
N GLU A 7 -11.22 22.94 -18.35
CA GLU A 7 -12.24 21.91 -18.15
C GLU A 7 -11.50 20.59 -17.95
N GLY A 8 -11.40 20.15 -16.69
CA GLY A 8 -10.85 18.85 -16.33
C GLY A 8 -11.64 17.70 -16.97
N TRP A 9 -11.09 16.49 -16.97
CA TRP A 9 -11.76 15.34 -17.55
C TRP A 9 -13.13 15.14 -16.88
N ARG A 10 -14.17 15.00 -17.71
CA ARG A 10 -15.52 14.63 -17.29
C ARG A 10 -15.91 13.36 -18.03
N ALA A 11 -16.62 12.47 -17.34
CA ALA A 11 -17.22 11.32 -17.98
C ALA A 11 -18.10 11.79 -19.16
N PRO A 12 -18.07 11.12 -20.33
CA PRO A 12 -18.87 11.49 -21.49
C PRO A 12 -20.38 11.57 -21.15
N GLU A 13 -21.09 12.57 -21.67
CA GLU A 13 -22.55 12.62 -21.58
C GLU A 13 -23.15 11.39 -22.29
N GLY A 14 -23.96 10.60 -21.57
CA GLY A 14 -24.51 9.33 -22.07
C GLY A 14 -23.70 8.08 -21.72
N SER A 15 -22.70 8.18 -20.82
CA SER A 15 -21.96 7.06 -20.24
C SER A 15 -22.90 5.94 -19.74
N SER A 16 -22.61 4.69 -20.14
CA SER A 16 -23.31 3.48 -19.70
C SER A 16 -22.71 2.88 -18.42
N CYS A 17 -21.62 3.48 -17.90
CA CYS A 17 -20.94 3.04 -16.68
C CYS A 17 -21.86 3.19 -15.46
N VAL A 18 -22.15 2.06 -14.79
CA VAL A 18 -22.88 2.06 -13.51
C VAL A 18 -21.92 2.51 -12.41
N MET A 19 -22.19 3.66 -11.79
CA MET A 19 -21.37 4.17 -10.70
C MET A 19 -21.68 3.43 -9.38
N PRO A 20 -20.66 3.07 -8.57
CA PRO A 20 -20.90 2.45 -7.29
C PRO A 20 -21.59 3.41 -6.31
N SER A 21 -22.57 2.90 -5.56
CA SER A 21 -23.19 3.63 -4.44
C SER A 21 -22.52 3.35 -3.10
N ALA A 22 -21.86 2.19 -3.00
CA ALA A 22 -21.00 1.71 -1.90
C ALA A 22 -20.13 0.53 -2.36
N THR A 23 -18.89 0.48 -1.89
CA THR A 23 -17.92 -0.58 -2.22
C THR A 23 -17.53 -1.40 -0.99
N TYR A 24 -17.17 -2.67 -1.21
CA TYR A 24 -16.70 -3.56 -0.16
C TYR A 24 -15.42 -4.27 -0.57
N ARG A 25 -14.31 -4.01 0.11
CA ARG A 25 -13.00 -4.61 -0.18
C ARG A 25 -12.91 -6.04 0.35
N LEU A 26 -12.73 -7.01 -0.54
CA LEU A 26 -12.41 -8.41 -0.22
C LEU A 26 -10.94 -8.72 -0.48
N GLN A 27 -10.27 -9.30 0.52
CA GLN A 27 -8.92 -9.86 0.43
C GLN A 27 -9.03 -11.34 0.08
N LEU A 28 -8.78 -11.67 -1.18
CA LEU A 28 -8.70 -13.04 -1.66
C LEU A 28 -7.32 -13.61 -1.31
N SER A 29 -7.31 -14.83 -0.81
CA SER A 29 -6.10 -15.57 -0.44
C SER A 29 -6.36 -17.07 -0.57
N PRO A 30 -5.34 -17.94 -0.46
CA PRO A 30 -5.55 -19.39 -0.46
C PRO A 30 -6.54 -19.87 0.62
N ALA A 31 -6.61 -19.16 1.76
CA ALA A 31 -7.58 -19.45 2.83
C ALA A 31 -8.99 -18.89 2.56
N PHE A 32 -9.12 -17.91 1.66
CA PHE A 32 -10.38 -17.27 1.29
C PHE A 32 -10.46 -17.07 -0.24
N GLY A 33 -10.54 -18.21 -0.96
CA GLY A 33 -10.62 -18.24 -2.43
C GLY A 33 -12.01 -17.95 -3.00
N PHE A 34 -12.20 -18.19 -4.30
CA PHE A 34 -13.42 -17.82 -5.05
C PHE A 34 -14.69 -18.46 -4.50
N ASN A 35 -14.65 -19.72 -4.07
CA ASN A 35 -15.82 -20.40 -3.48
C ASN A 35 -16.24 -19.79 -2.14
N CYS A 36 -15.28 -19.43 -1.28
CA CYS A 36 -15.55 -18.72 -0.02
C CYS A 36 -16.16 -17.34 -0.31
N ALA A 37 -15.58 -16.59 -1.25
CA ALA A 37 -16.11 -15.31 -1.69
C ALA A 37 -17.54 -15.43 -2.27
N LYS A 38 -17.82 -16.49 -3.03
CA LYS A 38 -19.16 -16.77 -3.59
C LYS A 38 -20.20 -16.97 -2.49
N GLY A 39 -19.80 -17.59 -1.38
CA GLY A 39 -20.63 -17.78 -0.19
C GLY A 39 -21.07 -16.48 0.49
N VAL A 40 -20.29 -15.40 0.40
CA VAL A 40 -20.60 -14.12 1.06
C VAL A 40 -21.33 -13.12 0.16
N VAL A 41 -21.45 -13.38 -1.14
CA VAL A 41 -22.13 -12.47 -2.11
C VAL A 41 -23.55 -12.08 -1.65
N ALA A 42 -24.33 -13.05 -1.17
CA ALA A 42 -25.69 -12.78 -0.72
C ALA A 42 -25.73 -11.87 0.50
N TYR A 43 -24.80 -12.04 1.44
CA TYR A 43 -24.65 -11.19 2.61
C TYR A 43 -24.31 -9.75 2.21
N LEU A 44 -23.35 -9.55 1.31
CA LEU A 44 -22.95 -8.20 0.88
C LEU A 44 -24.09 -7.47 0.16
N ALA A 45 -24.84 -8.17 -0.68
CA ALA A 45 -26.04 -7.61 -1.33
C ALA A 45 -27.12 -7.25 -0.30
N ASP A 46 -27.35 -8.10 0.70
CA ASP A 46 -28.31 -7.86 1.77
C ASP A 46 -27.90 -6.71 2.70
N LEU A 47 -26.59 -6.49 2.88
CA LEU A 47 -26.04 -5.36 3.63
C LEU A 47 -26.26 -4.02 2.91
N GLY A 48 -26.46 -4.05 1.58
CA GLY A 48 -26.66 -2.86 0.75
C GLY A 48 -25.41 -2.42 -0.02
N ILE A 49 -24.38 -3.27 -0.10
CA ILE A 49 -23.22 -3.03 -0.96
C ILE A 49 -23.67 -3.05 -2.42
N SER A 50 -23.09 -2.19 -3.26
CA SER A 50 -23.36 -2.16 -4.70
C SER A 50 -22.28 -2.84 -5.52
N HIS A 51 -21.02 -2.78 -5.07
CA HIS A 51 -19.87 -3.28 -5.81
C HIS A 51 -18.91 -3.99 -4.85
N ILE A 52 -18.47 -5.18 -5.24
CA ILE A 52 -17.34 -5.86 -4.61
C ILE A 52 -16.06 -5.25 -5.18
N TYR A 53 -15.15 -4.83 -4.31
CA TYR A 53 -13.80 -4.40 -4.65
C TYR A 53 -12.84 -5.54 -4.28
N ALA A 54 -12.40 -6.33 -5.25
CA ALA A 54 -11.58 -7.52 -4.98
C ALA A 54 -10.08 -7.22 -5.10
N SER A 55 -9.27 -7.83 -4.24
CA SER A 55 -7.81 -7.87 -4.37
C SER A 55 -7.36 -8.52 -5.68
N PRO A 56 -6.07 -8.39 -6.05
CA PRO A 56 -5.55 -8.97 -7.29
C PRO A 56 -5.85 -10.47 -7.44
N ILE A 57 -6.18 -10.88 -8.66
CA ILE A 57 -6.55 -12.27 -9.00
C ILE A 57 -5.53 -12.98 -9.91
N PHE A 58 -4.51 -12.25 -10.37
CA PHE A 58 -3.45 -12.81 -11.21
C PHE A 58 -2.65 -13.86 -10.45
N LYS A 59 -2.08 -14.82 -11.19
CA LYS A 59 -1.12 -15.77 -10.62
C LYS A 59 0.00 -15.00 -9.92
N ALA A 60 0.17 -15.31 -8.64
CA ALA A 60 1.18 -14.73 -7.76
C ALA A 60 2.11 -15.84 -7.27
N ARG A 61 3.11 -15.48 -6.46
CA ARG A 61 3.94 -16.49 -5.78
C ARG A 61 3.06 -17.44 -4.97
N LYS A 62 3.44 -18.71 -4.96
CA LYS A 62 2.76 -19.74 -4.17
C LYS A 62 2.70 -19.34 -2.69
N GLY A 63 1.52 -19.47 -2.08
CA GLY A 63 1.27 -19.08 -0.69
C GLY A 63 1.08 -17.58 -0.48
N SER A 64 1.06 -16.75 -1.53
CA SER A 64 0.82 -15.31 -1.40
C SER A 64 -0.52 -15.03 -0.72
N GLY A 65 -0.47 -14.29 0.39
CA GLY A 65 -1.66 -13.87 1.14
C GLY A 65 -2.34 -12.62 0.58
N HIS A 66 -1.81 -12.01 -0.49
CA HIS A 66 -2.25 -10.70 -0.97
C HIS A 66 -2.31 -10.55 -2.51
N GLY A 67 -1.54 -11.31 -3.28
CA GLY A 67 -1.60 -11.33 -4.75
C GLY A 67 -0.90 -10.19 -5.49
N TYR A 68 -0.17 -9.32 -4.78
CA TYR A 68 0.59 -8.20 -5.38
C TYR A 68 1.93 -8.63 -6.00
N ASP A 69 2.45 -9.79 -5.58
CA ASP A 69 3.66 -10.42 -6.08
C ASP A 69 3.36 -11.31 -7.29
N VAL A 70 2.86 -10.68 -8.36
CA VAL A 70 2.41 -11.33 -9.61
C VAL A 70 3.55 -12.06 -10.32
N THR A 71 3.31 -13.29 -10.75
CA THR A 71 4.24 -14.12 -11.54
C THR A 71 3.77 -14.33 -12.98
N ASP A 72 2.46 -14.24 -13.27
CA ASP A 72 1.91 -14.23 -14.63
C ASP A 72 0.58 -13.45 -14.70
N TYR A 73 0.51 -12.44 -15.57
CA TYR A 73 -0.71 -11.66 -15.82
C TYR A 73 -1.72 -12.36 -16.73
N GLY A 74 -1.30 -13.38 -17.48
CA GLY A 74 -2.17 -14.14 -18.37
C GLY A 74 -2.93 -15.28 -17.68
N GLU A 75 -2.63 -15.56 -16.42
CA GLU A 75 -3.22 -16.67 -15.66
C GLU A 75 -3.89 -16.16 -14.38
N ILE A 76 -5.04 -16.73 -14.04
CA ILE A 76 -5.70 -16.53 -12.74
C ILE A 76 -4.94 -17.35 -11.70
N ASN A 77 -4.80 -16.85 -10.47
CA ASN A 77 -4.12 -17.57 -9.41
C ASN A 77 -4.82 -18.91 -9.10
N PRO A 78 -4.16 -20.06 -9.34
CA PRO A 78 -4.77 -21.37 -9.11
C PRO A 78 -5.05 -21.66 -7.62
N GLU A 79 -4.37 -20.97 -6.69
CA GLU A 79 -4.64 -21.13 -5.24
C GLU A 79 -5.92 -20.41 -4.79
N LEU A 80 -6.43 -19.45 -5.57
CA LEU A 80 -7.73 -18.83 -5.31
C LEU A 80 -8.89 -19.69 -5.84
N GLY A 81 -8.63 -20.53 -6.83
CA GLY A 81 -9.59 -21.42 -7.47
C GLY A 81 -9.42 -21.47 -8.98
N THR A 82 -10.32 -22.19 -9.65
CA THR A 82 -10.32 -22.35 -11.11
C THR A 82 -10.95 -21.15 -11.83
N PRO A 83 -10.66 -20.95 -13.13
CA PRO A 83 -11.34 -19.94 -13.95
C PRO A 83 -12.87 -20.10 -13.97
N GLN A 84 -13.38 -21.33 -13.87
CA GLN A 84 -14.83 -21.58 -13.79
C GLN A 84 -15.39 -21.13 -12.43
N GLU A 85 -14.66 -21.32 -11.34
CA GLU A 85 -15.09 -20.83 -10.01
C GLU A 85 -15.09 -19.30 -9.95
N LEU A 86 -14.16 -18.63 -10.64
CA LEU A 86 -14.21 -17.17 -10.81
C LEU A 86 -15.45 -16.76 -11.61
N ASP A 87 -15.72 -17.42 -12.74
CA ASP A 87 -16.91 -17.15 -13.56
C ASP A 87 -18.21 -17.31 -12.77
N ASP A 88 -18.30 -18.38 -11.98
CA ASP A 88 -19.39 -18.67 -11.06
C ASP A 88 -19.57 -17.58 -9.99
N LEU A 89 -18.47 -17.09 -9.43
CA LEU A 89 -18.45 -16.01 -8.44
C LEU A 89 -18.97 -14.70 -9.05
N LEU A 90 -18.43 -14.31 -10.21
CA LEU A 90 -18.82 -13.09 -10.92
C LEU A 90 -20.29 -13.16 -11.37
N SER A 91 -20.72 -14.31 -11.89
CA SER A 91 -22.12 -14.56 -12.25
C SER A 91 -23.04 -14.50 -11.03
N ARG A 92 -22.60 -15.03 -9.88
CA ARG A 92 -23.35 -14.94 -8.64
C ARG A 92 -23.47 -13.49 -8.15
N ALA A 93 -22.40 -12.71 -8.21
CA ALA A 93 -22.42 -11.28 -7.90
C ALA A 93 -23.42 -10.53 -8.80
N ALA A 94 -23.33 -10.72 -10.11
CA ALA A 94 -24.25 -10.13 -11.08
C ALA A 94 -25.72 -10.55 -10.82
N SER A 95 -25.98 -11.82 -10.51
CA SER A 95 -27.34 -12.31 -10.18
C SER A 95 -27.96 -11.66 -8.93
N LYS A 96 -27.13 -11.06 -8.08
CA LYS A 96 -27.53 -10.30 -6.90
C LYS A 96 -27.48 -8.79 -7.11
N GLY A 97 -27.19 -8.33 -8.33
CA GLY A 97 -27.07 -6.92 -8.68
C GLY A 97 -25.80 -6.26 -8.13
N LEU A 98 -24.77 -7.04 -7.80
CA LEU A 98 -23.47 -6.51 -7.39
C LEU A 98 -22.56 -6.34 -8.60
N GLY A 99 -21.98 -5.16 -8.75
CA GLY A 99 -20.86 -4.93 -9.66
C GLY A 99 -19.53 -5.44 -9.09
N TRP A 100 -18.51 -5.48 -9.94
CA TRP A 100 -17.17 -5.95 -9.57
C TRP A 100 -16.10 -4.94 -9.99
N ILE A 101 -15.33 -4.48 -9.02
CA ILE A 101 -14.16 -3.62 -9.18
C ILE A 101 -12.92 -4.49 -8.95
N GLN A 102 -12.10 -4.64 -9.98
CA GLN A 102 -10.89 -5.47 -9.90
C GLN A 102 -9.65 -4.62 -9.62
N ASP A 103 -8.91 -4.99 -8.60
CA ASP A 103 -7.58 -4.45 -8.33
C ASP A 103 -6.55 -4.99 -9.33
N ILE A 104 -5.73 -4.10 -9.89
CA ILE A 104 -4.70 -4.42 -10.90
C ILE A 104 -3.34 -3.86 -10.50
N VAL A 105 -2.27 -4.57 -10.85
CA VAL A 105 -0.89 -4.30 -10.37
C VAL A 105 0.04 -4.04 -11.56
N PRO A 106 0.01 -2.85 -12.19
CA PRO A 106 0.73 -2.60 -13.44
C PRO A 106 2.20 -2.19 -13.25
N ASN A 107 2.65 -1.91 -12.03
CA ASN A 107 3.98 -1.36 -11.81
C ASN A 107 5.10 -2.41 -11.77
N HIS A 108 4.79 -3.62 -11.28
CA HIS A 108 5.82 -4.58 -10.89
C HIS A 108 5.34 -6.03 -10.89
N MET A 109 6.30 -6.96 -10.88
CA MET A 109 6.11 -8.41 -10.76
C MET A 109 7.05 -8.98 -9.69
N ALA A 110 6.83 -10.22 -9.29
CA ALA A 110 7.72 -10.94 -8.39
C ALA A 110 9.07 -11.25 -9.05
N TYR A 111 10.16 -10.97 -8.34
CA TYR A 111 11.49 -11.52 -8.59
C TYR A 111 11.55 -12.92 -7.98
N SER A 112 11.06 -13.91 -8.70
CA SER A 112 10.97 -15.31 -8.24
C SER A 112 11.25 -16.27 -9.38
N CYS A 113 11.73 -17.48 -9.05
CA CYS A 113 11.84 -18.59 -10.01
C CYS A 113 10.49 -19.01 -10.60
N GLU A 114 9.38 -18.66 -9.94
CA GLU A 114 8.01 -18.84 -10.45
C GLU A 114 7.65 -17.86 -11.57
N ASN A 115 8.41 -16.77 -11.74
CA ASN A 115 8.22 -15.81 -12.82
C ASN A 115 8.98 -16.27 -14.08
N ALA A 116 8.30 -17.00 -14.95
CA ALA A 116 8.89 -17.55 -16.18
C ALA A 116 9.48 -16.48 -17.11
N MET A 117 8.89 -15.27 -17.15
CA MET A 117 9.39 -14.16 -17.97
C MET A 117 10.75 -13.67 -17.45
N LEU A 118 10.90 -13.55 -16.12
CA LEU A 118 12.18 -13.18 -15.52
C LEU A 118 13.22 -14.29 -15.70
N MET A 119 12.84 -15.54 -15.47
CA MET A 119 13.76 -16.68 -15.66
C MET A 119 14.27 -16.78 -17.09
N ASP A 120 13.42 -16.49 -18.08
CA ASP A 120 13.83 -16.41 -19.49
C ASP A 120 14.87 -15.30 -19.73
N VAL A 121 14.68 -14.12 -19.12
CA VAL A 121 15.67 -13.02 -19.18
C VAL A 121 17.01 -13.42 -18.55
N LEU A 122 16.98 -14.15 -17.42
CA LEU A 122 18.21 -14.59 -16.74
C LEU A 122 18.95 -15.71 -17.49
N GLU A 123 18.24 -16.50 -18.30
CA GLU A 123 18.83 -17.55 -19.15
C GLU A 123 19.34 -17.01 -20.49
N ASN A 124 18.56 -16.16 -21.15
CA ASN A 124 18.77 -15.75 -22.54
C ASN A 124 19.30 -14.31 -22.68
N GLY A 125 19.23 -13.48 -21.65
CA GLY A 125 19.79 -12.12 -21.67
C GLY A 125 19.21 -11.27 -22.82
N PRO A 126 20.05 -10.55 -23.59
CA PRO A 126 19.60 -9.65 -24.68
C PRO A 126 18.72 -10.27 -25.77
N VAL A 127 18.76 -11.60 -25.96
CA VAL A 127 17.95 -12.30 -26.96
C VAL A 127 16.63 -12.83 -26.41
N SER A 128 16.36 -12.63 -25.11
CA SER A 128 15.05 -12.93 -24.50
C SER A 128 13.95 -12.06 -25.11
N ARG A 129 12.77 -12.65 -25.33
CA ARG A 129 11.55 -11.91 -25.72
C ARG A 129 11.15 -10.87 -24.66
N TYR A 130 11.50 -11.12 -23.40
CA TYR A 130 11.17 -10.27 -22.27
C TYR A 130 12.32 -9.34 -21.86
N PHE A 131 13.37 -9.20 -22.67
CA PHE A 131 14.54 -8.38 -22.32
C PHE A 131 14.18 -6.93 -21.96
N ARG A 132 13.22 -6.34 -22.68
CA ARG A 132 12.70 -4.98 -22.43
C ARG A 132 11.48 -4.93 -21.51
N TRP A 133 11.08 -6.06 -20.95
CA TRP A 133 9.90 -6.16 -20.09
C TRP A 133 10.13 -5.52 -18.72
N PHE A 134 11.28 -5.83 -18.13
CA PHE A 134 11.68 -5.35 -16.82
C PHE A 134 12.49 -4.06 -16.92
N ASP A 135 12.39 -3.26 -15.88
CA ASP A 135 13.05 -1.97 -15.78
C ASP A 135 14.46 -2.14 -15.18
N ALA A 136 15.36 -2.71 -15.98
CA ALA A 136 16.74 -3.02 -15.60
C ALA A 136 17.75 -2.22 -16.44
N GLU A 137 18.78 -1.70 -15.76
CA GLU A 137 19.93 -1.04 -16.34
C GLU A 137 21.02 -2.06 -16.68
N TRP A 138 21.07 -2.45 -17.95
CA TRP A 138 22.01 -3.44 -18.46
C TRP A 138 23.37 -2.84 -18.80
N ASP A 139 23.46 -1.55 -19.13
CA ASP A 139 24.72 -0.85 -19.41
C ASP A 139 25.24 -0.09 -18.18
N HIS A 140 25.16 -0.74 -17.02
CA HIS A 140 25.50 -0.13 -15.76
C HIS A 140 27.00 0.27 -15.67
N PRO A 141 27.36 1.46 -15.13
CA PRO A 141 28.76 1.91 -15.02
C PRO A 141 29.67 0.98 -14.20
N ASN A 142 29.10 0.32 -13.18
CA ASN A 142 29.79 -0.74 -12.44
C ASN A 142 30.00 -1.97 -13.33
N ARG A 143 31.27 -2.30 -13.63
CA ARG A 143 31.65 -3.47 -14.44
C ARG A 143 31.12 -4.81 -13.89
N ALA A 144 30.90 -4.91 -12.59
CA ALA A 144 30.31 -6.12 -11.98
C ALA A 144 28.84 -6.32 -12.36
N LEU A 145 28.12 -5.24 -12.71
CA LEU A 145 26.70 -5.26 -13.09
C LEU A 145 26.48 -5.10 -14.59
N LYS A 146 27.46 -4.60 -15.34
CA LYS A 146 27.35 -4.48 -16.80
C LYS A 146 27.00 -5.83 -17.45
N GLY A 147 25.92 -5.84 -18.21
CA GLY A 147 25.36 -7.02 -18.89
C GLY A 147 24.69 -8.03 -17.96
N ARG A 148 24.41 -7.70 -16.69
CA ARG A 148 23.88 -8.61 -15.68
C ARG A 148 22.79 -7.95 -14.84
N ILE A 149 21.83 -8.72 -14.34
CA ILE A 149 20.87 -8.27 -13.32
C ILE A 149 21.37 -8.69 -11.94
N LEU A 150 21.37 -7.78 -10.97
CA LEU A 150 21.67 -8.13 -9.59
C LEU A 150 20.60 -9.07 -9.01
N SER A 151 21.01 -10.14 -8.34
CA SER A 151 20.15 -11.07 -7.60
C SER A 151 20.53 -11.07 -6.11
N PRO A 152 20.06 -10.07 -5.35
CA PRO A 152 20.50 -9.82 -3.98
C PRO A 152 19.66 -10.63 -2.96
N PHE A 153 19.82 -11.95 -2.98
CA PHE A 153 19.02 -12.87 -2.13
C PHE A 153 19.87 -13.74 -1.19
N LEU A 154 21.20 -13.69 -1.28
CA LEU A 154 22.04 -14.47 -0.38
C LEU A 154 21.90 -13.92 1.04
N GLY A 155 21.81 -14.81 2.04
CA GLY A 155 21.73 -14.47 3.46
C GLY A 155 23.06 -14.04 4.08
N ARG A 156 24.18 -14.26 3.38
CA ARG A 156 25.55 -13.90 3.78
C ARG A 156 26.38 -13.46 2.57
N PHE A 157 27.65 -13.11 2.77
CA PHE A 157 28.54 -12.75 1.66
C PHE A 157 28.70 -13.90 0.66
N TYR A 158 28.88 -13.53 -0.61
CA TYR A 158 28.92 -14.48 -1.73
C TYR A 158 29.94 -15.61 -1.52
N GLY A 159 31.18 -15.28 -1.12
CA GLY A 159 32.22 -16.28 -0.87
C GLY A 159 31.82 -17.27 0.23
N ASP A 160 31.28 -16.76 1.35
CA ASP A 160 30.83 -17.61 2.46
C ASP A 160 29.65 -18.51 2.06
N ALA A 161 28.72 -18.01 1.24
CA ALA A 161 27.58 -18.78 0.75
C ALA A 161 28.03 -19.88 -0.24
N LEU A 162 29.00 -19.56 -1.11
CA LEU A 162 29.59 -20.49 -2.05
C LEU A 162 30.38 -21.60 -1.33
N GLU A 163 31.33 -21.22 -0.49
CA GLU A 163 32.19 -22.15 0.26
C GLU A 163 31.43 -22.94 1.33
N GLY A 164 30.29 -22.42 1.78
CA GLY A 164 29.33 -23.11 2.65
C GLY A 164 28.43 -24.11 1.93
N CYS A 165 28.58 -24.29 0.61
CA CYS A 165 27.72 -25.12 -0.24
C CYS A 165 26.23 -24.73 -0.21
N GLU A 166 25.90 -23.48 0.14
CA GLU A 166 24.53 -22.97 0.04
C GLU A 166 24.14 -22.70 -1.41
N ILE A 167 25.13 -22.38 -2.25
CA ILE A 167 25.01 -22.24 -3.70
C ILE A 167 25.45 -23.56 -4.34
N SER A 168 24.57 -24.19 -5.11
CA SER A 168 24.85 -25.48 -5.74
C SER A 168 24.39 -25.50 -7.19
N LEU A 169 25.24 -26.03 -8.07
CA LEU A 169 24.85 -26.45 -9.41
C LEU A 169 23.94 -27.68 -9.30
N VAL A 170 22.84 -27.66 -10.04
CA VAL A 170 21.90 -28.76 -10.17
C VAL A 170 21.56 -29.01 -11.64
N TYR A 171 21.06 -30.20 -11.95
CA TYR A 171 20.64 -30.59 -13.29
C TYR A 171 19.34 -31.39 -13.23
N ASP A 172 18.34 -30.94 -13.97
CA ASP A 172 17.04 -31.60 -14.08
C ASP A 172 16.44 -31.46 -15.49
N THR A 173 15.15 -31.75 -15.65
CA THR A 173 14.42 -31.64 -16.92
C THR A 173 14.47 -30.24 -17.54
N SER A 174 14.64 -29.19 -16.73
CA SER A 174 14.74 -27.79 -17.16
C SER A 174 16.16 -27.39 -17.60
N GLY A 175 17.14 -28.27 -17.42
CA GLY A 175 18.54 -28.06 -17.75
C GLY A 175 19.44 -27.86 -16.52
N PHE A 176 20.60 -27.24 -16.71
CA PHE A 176 21.46 -26.83 -15.60
C PHE A 176 21.00 -25.50 -15.02
N SER A 177 20.95 -25.44 -13.70
CA SER A 177 20.60 -24.26 -12.92
C SER A 177 21.45 -24.20 -11.65
N VAL A 178 21.46 -23.04 -11.00
CA VAL A 178 22.06 -22.88 -9.68
C VAL A 178 20.96 -22.66 -8.66
N SER A 179 20.97 -23.46 -7.61
CA SER A 179 20.05 -23.34 -6.47
C SER A 179 20.73 -22.62 -5.31
N TYR A 180 19.99 -21.72 -4.66
CA TYR A 180 20.26 -21.20 -3.34
C TYR A 180 19.03 -21.48 -2.46
N TYR A 181 19.10 -22.55 -1.66
CA TYR A 181 17.91 -23.13 -1.03
C TYR A 181 16.79 -23.38 -2.05
N ASP A 182 15.62 -22.75 -1.87
CA ASP A 182 14.45 -22.89 -2.75
C ASP A 182 14.51 -21.98 -3.99
N ILE A 183 15.48 -21.04 -4.06
CA ILE A 183 15.61 -20.12 -5.19
C ILE A 183 16.45 -20.80 -6.28
N VAL A 184 15.92 -20.88 -7.49
CA VAL A 184 16.59 -21.51 -8.64
C VAL A 184 16.82 -20.47 -9.73
N PHE A 185 18.05 -20.40 -10.23
CA PHE A 185 18.48 -19.53 -11.31
C PHE A 185 18.92 -20.35 -12.52
N PRO A 186 18.29 -20.20 -13.70
CA PRO A 186 18.70 -20.95 -14.89
C PRO A 186 20.07 -20.46 -15.38
N LEU A 187 20.92 -21.38 -15.82
CA LEU A 187 22.19 -21.02 -16.44
C LEU A 187 22.01 -20.74 -17.92
N ARG A 188 22.78 -19.79 -18.45
CA ARG A 188 22.86 -19.58 -19.90
C ARG A 188 23.31 -20.86 -20.60
N VAL A 189 22.62 -21.22 -21.68
CA VAL A 189 22.85 -22.50 -22.38
C VAL A 189 24.27 -22.64 -22.92
N GLU A 190 24.91 -21.56 -23.36
CA GLU A 190 26.30 -21.64 -23.84
C GLU A 190 27.27 -21.99 -22.72
N SER A 191 26.96 -21.65 -21.47
CA SER A 191 27.81 -21.99 -20.33
C SER A 191 27.80 -23.48 -20.00
N TYR A 192 26.84 -24.26 -20.52
CA TYR A 192 26.80 -25.73 -20.33
C TYR A 192 28.06 -26.40 -20.89
N THR A 193 28.69 -25.79 -21.90
CA THR A 193 29.97 -26.25 -22.45
C THR A 193 31.11 -26.22 -21.41
N GLN A 194 31.12 -25.28 -20.47
CA GLN A 194 32.10 -25.25 -19.37
C GLN A 194 31.92 -26.45 -18.43
N ILE A 195 30.67 -26.91 -18.25
CA ILE A 195 30.35 -28.07 -17.44
C ILE A 195 30.69 -29.36 -18.18
N LEU A 196 30.26 -29.49 -19.44
CA LEU A 196 30.23 -30.75 -20.20
C LEU A 196 31.42 -31.00 -21.14
N LEU A 197 32.25 -30.01 -21.47
CA LEU A 197 33.46 -30.26 -22.27
C LEU A 197 34.58 -30.93 -21.46
N PRO A 198 34.87 -30.51 -20.21
CA PRO A 198 35.93 -31.15 -19.45
C PRO A 198 35.56 -32.60 -19.10
N GLY A 199 36.47 -33.52 -19.43
CA GLY A 199 36.25 -34.96 -19.21
C GLY A 199 35.55 -35.70 -20.35
N ILE A 200 35.11 -35.02 -21.42
CA ILE A 200 34.46 -35.68 -22.57
C ILE A 200 35.33 -36.77 -23.18
N LYS A 201 36.66 -36.57 -23.26
CA LYS A 201 37.62 -37.59 -23.74
C LYS A 201 37.59 -38.89 -22.94
N LYS A 202 37.34 -38.81 -21.62
CA LYS A 202 37.23 -40.01 -20.76
C LYS A 202 35.92 -40.74 -21.05
N LEU A 203 34.82 -40.01 -21.23
CA LEU A 203 33.53 -40.57 -21.62
C LEU A 203 33.60 -41.23 -23.01
N THR A 204 34.25 -40.58 -23.98
CA THR A 204 34.48 -41.14 -25.33
C THR A 204 35.20 -42.48 -25.29
N LYS A 205 36.25 -42.61 -24.45
CA LYS A 205 36.94 -43.89 -24.26
C LYS A 205 36.06 -44.97 -23.62
N LYS A 206 35.13 -44.57 -22.75
CA LYS A 206 34.25 -45.50 -22.02
C LYS A 206 33.10 -46.02 -22.89
N LEU A 207 32.49 -45.15 -23.69
CA LEU A 207 31.37 -45.49 -24.59
C LEU A 207 31.83 -46.04 -25.95
N GLY A 208 33.02 -45.66 -26.41
CA GLY A 208 33.52 -45.93 -27.76
C GLY A 208 33.12 -44.85 -28.77
N GLU A 209 33.99 -44.56 -29.74
CA GLU A 209 33.85 -43.42 -30.68
C GLU A 209 32.60 -43.50 -31.58
N ASN A 210 32.11 -44.71 -31.86
CA ASN A 210 30.94 -44.95 -32.71
C ASN A 210 29.62 -45.10 -31.93
N ASN A 211 29.62 -44.83 -30.62
CA ASN A 211 28.41 -44.93 -29.82
C ASN A 211 27.38 -43.86 -30.25
N PRO A 212 26.12 -44.23 -30.56
CA PRO A 212 25.13 -43.30 -31.08
C PRO A 212 24.78 -42.18 -30.09
N ASP A 213 24.71 -42.49 -28.79
CA ASP A 213 24.41 -41.50 -27.74
C ASP A 213 25.58 -40.53 -27.54
N LEU A 214 26.82 -41.01 -27.68
CA LEU A 214 28.00 -40.15 -27.68
C LEU A 214 28.01 -39.20 -28.89
N ILE A 215 27.66 -39.68 -30.08
CA ILE A 215 27.55 -38.84 -31.28
C ILE A 215 26.48 -37.77 -31.10
N LYS A 216 25.30 -38.15 -30.56
CA LYS A 216 24.24 -37.19 -30.19
C LYS A 216 24.75 -36.13 -29.21
N LEU A 217 25.43 -36.53 -28.13
CA LEU A 217 25.99 -35.62 -27.13
C LEU A 217 27.01 -34.64 -27.76
N LEU A 218 27.90 -35.13 -28.63
CA LEU A 218 28.85 -34.28 -29.35
C LEU A 218 28.15 -33.31 -30.30
N GLY A 219 27.07 -33.74 -30.96
CA GLY A 219 26.22 -32.89 -31.79
C GLY A 219 25.57 -31.76 -30.98
N VAL A 220 25.05 -32.07 -29.80
CA VAL A 220 24.50 -31.08 -28.86
C VAL A 220 25.57 -30.07 -28.42
N LEU A 221 26.76 -30.54 -28.04
CA LEU A 221 27.88 -29.67 -27.65
C LEU A 221 28.32 -28.75 -28.81
N TYR A 222 28.29 -29.25 -30.04
CA TYR A 222 28.56 -28.44 -31.22
C TYR A 222 27.48 -27.38 -31.45
N ALA A 223 26.20 -27.73 -31.29
CA ALA A 223 25.08 -26.78 -31.38
C ALA A 223 25.21 -25.65 -30.34
N MET A 224 25.54 -25.98 -29.08
CA MET A 224 25.82 -24.99 -28.03
C MET A 224 26.98 -24.05 -28.38
N LYS A 225 28.04 -24.59 -28.99
CA LYS A 225 29.18 -23.77 -29.40
C LYS A 225 28.81 -22.86 -30.58
N SER A 226 28.01 -23.36 -31.52
CA SER A 226 27.48 -22.54 -32.62
C SER A 226 26.63 -21.38 -32.11
N LEU A 227 25.78 -21.62 -31.09
CA LEU A 227 25.00 -20.59 -30.41
C LEU A 227 25.87 -19.44 -29.88
N SER A 228 27.03 -19.77 -29.29
CA SER A 228 27.97 -18.78 -28.75
C SER A 228 28.64 -17.89 -29.80
N SER A 229 28.65 -18.32 -31.07
CA SER A 229 29.22 -17.59 -32.20
C SER A 229 28.20 -16.76 -32.99
N SER A 230 26.90 -16.97 -32.76
CA SER A 230 25.81 -16.19 -33.35
C SER A 230 25.74 -14.80 -32.71
N SER A 231 25.60 -13.76 -33.52
CA SER A 231 25.48 -12.37 -33.05
C SER A 231 24.15 -12.14 -32.31
N ASN A 232 24.06 -11.00 -31.61
CA ASN A 232 22.82 -10.49 -30.97
C ASN A 232 21.64 -10.27 -31.95
N ASP A 233 21.78 -10.57 -33.24
CA ASP A 233 20.73 -10.49 -34.27
C ASP A 233 19.97 -11.81 -34.48
N THR A 234 20.19 -12.82 -33.62
CA THR A 234 19.45 -14.09 -33.69
C THR A 234 18.01 -13.85 -33.28
N ASP A 235 17.07 -14.38 -34.08
CA ASP A 235 15.64 -14.30 -33.78
C ASP A 235 15.33 -14.99 -32.43
N PRO A 236 14.60 -14.33 -31.51
CA PRO A 236 14.27 -14.92 -30.20
C PRO A 236 13.54 -16.26 -30.27
N ASP A 237 12.73 -16.48 -31.32
CA ASP A 237 11.99 -17.74 -31.47
C ASP A 237 12.93 -18.87 -31.86
N GLU A 238 13.80 -18.64 -32.84
CA GLU A 238 14.87 -19.57 -33.21
C GLU A 238 15.75 -19.91 -32.00
N ARG A 239 16.14 -18.90 -31.22
CA ARG A 239 16.94 -19.08 -30.01
C ARG A 239 16.23 -19.97 -28.99
N HIS A 240 14.95 -19.75 -28.74
CA HIS A 240 14.16 -20.57 -27.82
C HIS A 240 14.00 -22.02 -28.30
N GLU A 241 13.77 -22.24 -29.59
CA GLU A 241 13.69 -23.58 -30.16
C GLU A 241 15.01 -24.33 -30.02
N GLN A 242 16.13 -23.67 -30.29
CA GLN A 242 17.47 -24.24 -30.14
C GLN A 242 17.78 -24.56 -28.67
N THR A 243 17.51 -23.64 -27.74
CA THR A 243 17.65 -23.87 -26.29
C THR A 243 16.81 -25.06 -25.82
N ARG A 244 15.54 -25.12 -26.22
CA ARG A 244 14.62 -26.22 -25.86
C ARG A 244 15.13 -27.56 -26.40
N PHE A 245 15.48 -27.61 -27.69
CA PHE A 245 16.02 -28.81 -28.34
C PHE A 245 17.27 -29.32 -27.62
N ILE A 246 18.20 -28.42 -27.27
CA ILE A 246 19.41 -28.78 -26.52
C ILE A 246 19.06 -29.40 -25.16
N LYS A 247 18.16 -28.78 -24.40
CA LYS A 247 17.75 -29.29 -23.08
C LYS A 247 17.04 -30.63 -23.17
N GLU A 248 16.09 -30.77 -24.10
CA GLU A 248 15.37 -32.03 -24.35
C GLU A 248 16.31 -33.16 -24.74
N MET A 249 17.23 -32.91 -25.67
CA MET A 249 18.21 -33.90 -26.11
C MET A 249 19.18 -34.29 -24.99
N LEU A 250 19.67 -33.32 -24.20
CA LEU A 250 20.50 -33.62 -23.03
C LEU A 250 19.73 -34.45 -21.99
N TRP A 251 18.47 -34.14 -21.76
CA TRP A 251 17.64 -34.88 -20.82
C TRP A 251 17.34 -36.31 -21.30
N GLU A 252 17.08 -36.50 -22.59
CA GLU A 252 16.96 -37.82 -23.22
C GLU A 252 18.24 -38.63 -22.98
N LEU A 253 19.41 -38.05 -23.26
CA LEU A 253 20.70 -38.70 -23.07
C LEU A 253 21.00 -39.02 -21.59
N TYR A 254 20.68 -38.09 -20.69
CA TYR A 254 20.83 -38.28 -19.25
C TYR A 254 19.93 -39.41 -18.72
N SER A 255 18.69 -39.47 -19.20
CA SER A 255 17.70 -40.46 -18.74
C SER A 255 17.86 -41.83 -19.39
N GLY A 256 18.36 -41.87 -20.63
CA GLY A 256 18.48 -43.08 -21.44
C GLY A 256 19.80 -43.83 -21.32
N ASN A 257 20.88 -43.18 -20.88
CA ASN A 257 22.21 -43.78 -20.85
C ASN A 257 22.91 -43.59 -19.49
N ALA A 258 23.10 -44.70 -18.77
CA ALA A 258 23.68 -44.70 -17.42
C ALA A 258 25.10 -44.13 -17.35
N GLU A 259 25.88 -44.25 -18.43
CA GLU A 259 27.24 -43.71 -18.49
C GLU A 259 27.25 -42.20 -18.69
N ILE A 260 26.34 -41.68 -19.51
CA ILE A 260 26.14 -40.23 -19.67
C ILE A 260 25.57 -39.63 -18.38
N LYS A 261 24.61 -40.31 -17.75
CA LYS A 261 24.08 -39.93 -16.43
C LYS A 261 25.21 -39.80 -15.40
N GLY A 262 26.00 -40.86 -15.24
CA GLY A 262 27.12 -40.89 -14.31
C GLY A 262 28.18 -39.83 -14.62
N TYR A 263 28.40 -39.53 -15.91
CA TYR A 263 29.25 -38.42 -16.33
C TYR A 263 28.69 -37.07 -15.88
N ILE A 264 27.44 -36.75 -16.19
CA ILE A 264 26.80 -35.48 -15.82
C ILE A 264 26.75 -35.32 -14.30
N ASP A 265 26.33 -36.36 -13.56
CA ASP A 265 26.30 -36.35 -12.09
C ASP A 265 27.70 -36.07 -11.50
N GLN A 266 28.74 -36.69 -12.07
CA GLN A 266 30.13 -36.43 -11.66
C GLN A 266 30.56 -35.00 -11.96
N ARG A 267 30.14 -34.43 -13.11
CA ARG A 267 30.43 -33.03 -13.44
C ARG A 267 29.74 -32.10 -12.46
N VAL A 268 28.45 -32.26 -12.22
CA VAL A 268 27.70 -31.48 -11.21
C VAL A 268 28.38 -31.53 -9.85
N SER A 269 28.69 -32.73 -9.36
CA SER A 269 29.38 -32.91 -8.08
C SER A 269 30.76 -32.25 -8.02
N SER A 270 31.46 -32.10 -9.15
CA SER A 270 32.78 -31.45 -9.19
C SER A 270 32.73 -29.93 -9.12
N PHE A 271 31.58 -29.31 -9.44
CA PHE A 271 31.39 -27.86 -9.32
C PHE A 271 30.94 -27.45 -7.92
N ASN A 272 30.20 -28.31 -7.21
CA ASN A 272 29.64 -27.97 -5.89
C ASN A 272 30.67 -27.92 -4.74
N GLY A 273 31.96 -28.08 -5.07
CA GLY A 273 33.08 -27.93 -4.16
C GLY A 273 33.03 -28.83 -2.92
N LYS A 274 33.89 -28.51 -1.95
CA LYS A 274 34.00 -29.19 -0.66
C LYS A 274 34.29 -28.15 0.42
N VAL A 275 33.41 -28.09 1.42
CA VAL A 275 33.59 -27.23 2.60
C VAL A 275 34.98 -27.44 3.21
N GLY A 276 35.72 -26.35 3.40
CA GLY A 276 37.11 -26.36 3.91
C GLY A 276 38.20 -26.41 2.83
N ASP A 277 37.85 -26.49 1.55
CA ASP A 277 38.77 -26.36 0.41
C ASP A 277 38.27 -25.29 -0.58
N PRO A 278 38.64 -24.00 -0.39
CA PRO A 278 38.18 -22.91 -1.24
C PRO A 278 38.44 -23.12 -2.74
N SER A 279 39.61 -23.68 -3.09
CA SER A 279 40.00 -23.93 -4.49
C SER A 279 39.09 -24.93 -5.22
N SER A 280 38.33 -25.73 -4.47
CA SER A 280 37.36 -26.66 -5.05
C SER A 280 36.12 -25.96 -5.63
N PHE A 281 35.91 -24.67 -5.33
CA PHE A 281 34.78 -23.87 -5.81
C PHE A 281 35.13 -22.99 -7.02
N ASP A 282 36.40 -22.88 -7.40
CA ASP A 282 36.88 -22.03 -8.51
C ASP A 282 36.09 -22.27 -9.82
N ALA A 283 35.73 -23.53 -10.09
CA ALA A 283 34.97 -23.87 -11.30
C ALA A 283 33.53 -23.33 -11.27
N LEU A 284 32.87 -23.35 -10.10
CA LEU A 284 31.53 -22.80 -9.94
C LEU A 284 31.55 -21.28 -9.90
N ASP A 285 32.56 -20.69 -9.26
CA ASP A 285 32.76 -19.23 -9.27
C ASP A 285 32.96 -18.70 -10.69
N ASP A 286 33.85 -19.33 -11.47
CA ASP A 286 34.08 -18.97 -12.88
C ASP A 286 32.79 -19.13 -13.71
N LEU A 287 32.05 -20.23 -13.53
CA LEU A 287 30.77 -20.44 -14.20
C LEU A 287 29.74 -19.35 -13.87
N LEU A 288 29.61 -18.98 -12.60
CA LEU A 288 28.69 -17.93 -12.14
C LEU A 288 29.07 -16.55 -12.70
N SER A 289 30.37 -16.28 -12.88
CA SER A 289 30.85 -15.01 -13.42
C SER A 289 30.39 -14.72 -14.86
N HIS A 290 29.99 -15.76 -15.61
CA HIS A 290 29.57 -15.68 -17.02
C HIS A 290 28.04 -15.58 -17.22
N GLN A 291 27.25 -15.61 -16.15
CA GLN A 291 25.79 -15.59 -16.21
C GLN A 291 25.22 -14.18 -16.40
N PHE A 292 23.95 -14.08 -16.82
CA PHE A 292 23.23 -12.79 -16.94
C PHE A 292 22.67 -12.29 -15.61
N PHE A 293 22.95 -12.99 -14.51
CA PHE A 293 22.67 -12.55 -13.16
C PHE A 293 23.93 -12.51 -12.31
N ARG A 294 23.91 -11.71 -11.24
CA ARG A 294 24.94 -11.66 -10.21
C ARG A 294 24.32 -11.97 -8.85
N LEU A 295 24.62 -13.13 -8.29
CA LEU A 295 24.23 -13.45 -6.91
C LEU A 295 24.97 -12.53 -5.93
N ALA A 296 24.25 -11.99 -4.96
CA ALA A 296 24.83 -11.10 -3.96
C ALA A 296 24.14 -11.23 -2.61
N PHE A 297 24.86 -10.86 -1.55
CA PHE A 297 24.29 -10.64 -0.23
C PHE A 297 23.18 -9.61 -0.32
N TRP A 298 22.03 -9.88 0.29
CA TRP A 298 20.83 -9.07 0.09
C TRP A 298 20.99 -7.58 0.43
N LYS A 299 21.90 -7.23 1.34
CA LYS A 299 22.20 -5.84 1.70
C LYS A 299 22.89 -5.05 0.59
N VAL A 300 23.53 -5.72 -0.36
CA VAL A 300 24.18 -5.07 -1.52
C VAL A 300 23.16 -4.22 -2.28
N ALA A 301 21.89 -4.65 -2.36
CA ALA A 301 20.81 -3.91 -3.02
C ALA A 301 20.53 -2.50 -2.46
N CYS A 302 21.02 -2.19 -1.25
CA CYS A 302 20.86 -0.85 -0.67
C CYS A 302 21.82 0.17 -1.33
N GLU A 303 22.98 -0.29 -1.78
CA GLU A 303 24.08 0.56 -2.31
C GLU A 303 24.32 0.33 -3.80
N GLU A 304 24.14 -0.89 -4.29
CA GLU A 304 24.26 -1.29 -5.67
C GLU A 304 22.96 -1.98 -6.10
N ILE A 305 22.18 -1.37 -6.98
CA ILE A 305 20.99 -1.99 -7.57
C ILE A 305 20.89 -1.50 -9.01
N ASN A 306 20.57 -2.40 -9.94
CA ASN A 306 20.45 -2.04 -11.36
C ASN A 306 19.12 -2.46 -11.98
N TYR A 307 18.09 -2.66 -11.16
CA TYR A 307 16.72 -2.71 -11.62
C TYR A 307 15.85 -1.89 -10.68
N ARG A 308 14.80 -1.28 -11.21
CA ARG A 308 13.84 -0.55 -10.38
C ARG A 308 13.00 -1.53 -9.59
N ARG A 309 12.83 -1.26 -8.30
CA ARG A 309 12.02 -2.06 -7.37
C ARG A 309 10.66 -1.41 -7.09
N PHE A 310 9.73 -2.17 -6.52
CA PHE A 310 8.63 -1.57 -5.74
C PHE A 310 9.17 -1.17 -4.37
N PHE A 311 9.20 0.13 -4.09
CA PHE A 311 9.89 0.68 -2.92
C PHE A 311 11.35 0.22 -2.84
N ASN A 312 11.73 -0.41 -1.72
CA ASN A 312 13.02 -1.06 -1.51
C ASN A 312 12.89 -2.59 -1.34
N VAL A 313 11.83 -3.18 -1.88
CA VAL A 313 11.56 -4.62 -1.80
C VAL A 313 12.26 -5.34 -2.96
N ASN A 314 13.32 -6.09 -2.65
CA ASN A 314 14.12 -6.82 -3.65
C ASN A 314 13.29 -7.88 -4.41
N ASP A 315 12.27 -8.44 -3.76
CA ASP A 315 11.40 -9.46 -4.33
C ASP A 315 10.41 -8.92 -5.37
N LEU A 316 10.37 -7.61 -5.63
CA LEU A 316 9.42 -6.98 -6.56
C LEU A 316 10.18 -6.15 -7.60
N ILE A 317 10.32 -6.70 -8.80
CA ILE A 317 10.98 -6.06 -9.94
C ILE A 317 9.96 -5.29 -10.78
N ALA A 318 10.26 -4.03 -11.07
CA ALA A 318 9.35 -3.18 -11.79
C ALA A 318 9.34 -3.49 -13.30
N ILE A 319 8.19 -3.28 -13.93
CA ILE A 319 7.98 -3.51 -15.37
C ILE A 319 7.85 -2.21 -16.13
N ARG A 320 8.11 -2.25 -17.43
CA ARG A 320 8.01 -1.11 -18.34
C ARG A 320 6.61 -1.02 -18.94
N ALA A 321 5.60 -0.81 -18.11
CA ALA A 321 4.18 -0.74 -18.54
C ALA A 321 3.84 0.41 -19.52
N HIS A 322 4.79 1.30 -19.81
CA HIS A 322 4.67 2.32 -20.85
C HIS A 322 4.95 1.76 -22.26
N GLU A 323 5.63 0.62 -22.37
CA GLU A 323 5.84 -0.09 -23.64
C GLU A 323 4.55 -0.78 -24.10
N GLU A 324 4.25 -0.73 -25.39
CA GLU A 324 2.97 -1.21 -25.93
C GLU A 324 2.74 -2.70 -25.64
N GLU A 325 3.73 -3.54 -25.95
CA GLU A 325 3.67 -4.98 -25.76
C GLU A 325 3.49 -5.37 -24.29
N VAL A 326 4.21 -4.69 -23.39
CA VAL A 326 4.12 -4.91 -21.95
C VAL A 326 2.72 -4.57 -21.46
N PHE A 327 2.21 -3.39 -21.83
CA PHE A 327 0.87 -2.94 -21.48
C PHE A 327 -0.19 -3.95 -21.90
N GLU A 328 -0.16 -4.40 -23.16
CA GLU A 328 -1.16 -5.33 -23.69
C GLU A 328 -1.18 -6.65 -22.94
N ARG A 329 -0.01 -7.21 -22.69
CA ARG A 329 0.07 -8.51 -22.03
C ARG A 329 -0.29 -8.43 -20.54
N VAL A 330 0.10 -7.36 -19.83
CA VAL A 330 -0.33 -7.07 -18.44
C VAL A 330 -1.86 -6.99 -18.32
N HIS A 331 -2.53 -6.41 -19.32
CA HIS A 331 -3.97 -6.15 -19.26
C HIS A 331 -4.83 -7.18 -19.99
N SER A 332 -4.22 -8.13 -20.72
CA SER A 332 -4.94 -9.09 -21.56
C SER A 332 -6.08 -9.83 -20.86
N LEU A 333 -5.83 -10.38 -19.66
CA LEU A 333 -6.86 -11.04 -18.84
C LEU A 333 -7.95 -10.06 -18.40
N ILE A 334 -7.56 -8.85 -17.98
CA ILE A 334 -8.50 -7.83 -17.52
C ILE A 334 -9.40 -7.35 -18.65
N PHE A 335 -8.86 -7.11 -19.84
CA PHE A 335 -9.63 -6.71 -21.01
C PHE A 335 -10.57 -7.80 -21.49
N SER A 336 -10.21 -9.07 -21.33
CA SER A 336 -11.13 -10.19 -21.55
C SER A 336 -12.32 -10.12 -20.59
N LEU A 337 -12.08 -9.86 -19.30
CA LEU A 337 -13.13 -9.76 -18.28
C LEU A 337 -14.02 -8.52 -18.45
N THR A 338 -13.44 -7.36 -18.77
CA THR A 338 -14.21 -6.12 -19.02
C THR A 338 -14.97 -6.21 -20.34
N GLY A 339 -14.37 -6.76 -21.40
CA GLY A 339 -15.03 -6.99 -22.70
C GLY A 339 -16.20 -7.97 -22.61
N ALA A 340 -16.14 -8.94 -21.68
CA ALA A 340 -17.24 -9.84 -21.35
C ALA A 340 -18.29 -9.22 -20.40
N GLY A 341 -18.11 -7.97 -19.95
CA GLY A 341 -19.01 -7.29 -19.02
C GLY A 341 -18.99 -7.84 -17.59
N LYS A 342 -17.99 -8.65 -17.23
CA LYS A 342 -17.90 -9.29 -15.90
C LYS A 342 -17.25 -8.39 -14.85
N VAL A 343 -16.36 -7.49 -15.29
CA VAL A 343 -15.69 -6.49 -14.47
C VAL A 343 -16.17 -5.11 -14.95
N CYS A 344 -16.76 -4.34 -14.04
CA CYS A 344 -17.34 -3.02 -14.34
C CYS A 344 -16.56 -1.86 -13.69
N GLY A 345 -15.46 -2.16 -13.00
CA GLY A 345 -14.54 -1.16 -12.50
C GLY A 345 -13.13 -1.70 -12.28
N LEU A 346 -12.15 -0.79 -12.21
CA LEU A 346 -10.75 -1.09 -11.96
C LEU A 346 -10.22 -0.17 -10.85
N ARG A 347 -9.38 -0.73 -9.97
CA ARG A 347 -8.51 0.02 -9.07
C ARG A 347 -7.07 -0.20 -9.51
N VAL A 348 -6.36 0.89 -9.79
CA VAL A 348 -4.95 0.85 -10.18
C VAL A 348 -4.08 0.94 -8.94
N ASP A 349 -3.31 -0.11 -8.68
CA ASP A 349 -2.26 -0.15 -7.65
C ASP A 349 -1.10 0.78 -7.99
N HIS A 350 -0.59 1.49 -6.97
CA HIS A 350 0.65 2.23 -7.01
C HIS A 350 0.88 3.06 -8.29
N VAL A 351 -0.11 3.89 -8.65
CA VAL A 351 -0.07 4.69 -9.89
C VAL A 351 1.15 5.61 -9.95
N ASP A 352 1.64 6.05 -8.79
CA ASP A 352 2.81 6.91 -8.66
C ASP A 352 4.14 6.21 -8.93
N GLY A 353 4.16 4.87 -9.08
CA GLY A 353 5.35 4.14 -9.54
C GLY A 353 5.53 4.11 -11.06
N LEU A 354 4.48 4.43 -11.82
CA LEU A 354 4.50 4.37 -13.28
C LEU A 354 5.37 5.47 -13.89
N TYR A 355 5.92 5.20 -15.07
CA TYR A 355 6.79 6.13 -15.79
C TYR A 355 6.00 7.38 -16.23
N ASP A 356 4.91 7.18 -16.98
CA ASP A 356 3.94 8.22 -17.35
C ASP A 356 2.52 7.79 -16.92
N PRO A 357 2.10 8.16 -15.70
CA PRO A 357 0.76 7.84 -15.21
C PRO A 357 -0.37 8.39 -16.09
N ALA A 358 -0.22 9.60 -16.65
CA ALA A 358 -1.27 10.24 -17.42
C ALA A 358 -1.50 9.51 -18.76
N ALA A 359 -0.42 9.18 -19.46
CA ALA A 359 -0.48 8.39 -20.68
C ALA A 359 -1.02 6.97 -20.41
N TYR A 360 -0.53 6.32 -19.35
CA TYR A 360 -1.01 5.01 -18.94
C TYR A 360 -2.53 4.99 -18.67
N LEU A 361 -3.03 5.93 -17.87
CA LEU A 361 -4.45 5.99 -17.51
C LEU A 361 -5.33 6.32 -18.73
N SER A 362 -4.85 7.16 -19.64
CA SER A 362 -5.53 7.48 -20.90
C SER A 362 -5.67 6.26 -21.78
N LYS A 363 -4.58 5.50 -21.94
CA LYS A 363 -4.56 4.26 -22.70
C LYS A 363 -5.42 3.16 -22.06
N LEU A 364 -5.39 3.05 -20.73
CA LEU A 364 -6.23 2.13 -19.98
C LEU A 364 -7.72 2.46 -20.19
N ARG A 365 -8.08 3.75 -20.14
CA ARG A 365 -9.45 4.21 -20.39
C ARG A 365 -9.89 3.88 -21.82
N GLU A 366 -9.05 4.15 -22.81
CA GLU A 366 -9.34 3.89 -24.22
C GLU A 366 -9.63 2.40 -24.47
N LYS A 367 -8.82 1.50 -23.90
CA LYS A 367 -8.92 0.05 -24.14
C LYS A 367 -9.93 -0.67 -23.25
N ALA A 368 -10.05 -0.27 -21.99
CA ALA A 368 -10.99 -0.90 -21.06
C ALA A 368 -12.44 -0.41 -21.26
N GLY A 369 -12.62 0.73 -21.93
CA GLY A 369 -13.91 1.34 -22.19
C GLY A 369 -14.46 2.13 -21.00
N ASP A 370 -15.77 2.32 -21.04
CA ASP A 370 -16.52 3.13 -20.07
C ASP A 370 -16.86 2.33 -18.80
N LEU A 371 -15.90 2.28 -17.88
CA LEU A 371 -15.99 1.59 -16.58
C LEU A 371 -15.60 2.48 -15.40
N TYR A 372 -15.89 2.05 -14.18
CA TYR A 372 -15.51 2.80 -12.98
C TYR A 372 -14.00 2.64 -12.68
N LEU A 373 -13.18 3.67 -12.90
CA LEU A 373 -11.73 3.64 -12.64
C LEU A 373 -11.34 4.52 -11.44
N VAL A 374 -10.61 3.96 -10.48
CA VAL A 374 -9.96 4.72 -9.41
C VAL A 374 -8.49 4.35 -9.29
N VAL A 375 -7.71 5.23 -8.66
CA VAL A 375 -6.28 5.03 -8.47
C VAL A 375 -5.93 5.02 -6.99
N GLU A 376 -5.03 4.13 -6.58
CA GLU A 376 -4.32 4.35 -5.34
C GLU A 376 -3.31 5.46 -5.53
N LYS A 377 -3.59 6.62 -4.92
CA LYS A 377 -2.71 7.79 -4.92
C LYS A 377 -2.85 8.50 -3.58
N ILE A 378 -1.72 8.72 -2.92
CA ILE A 378 -1.70 9.44 -1.64
C ILE A 378 -1.52 10.93 -1.92
N LEU A 379 -2.42 11.74 -1.38
CA LEU A 379 -2.39 13.20 -1.52
C LEU A 379 -1.82 13.82 -0.25
N ALA A 380 -0.81 14.69 -0.39
CA ALA A 380 -0.43 15.59 0.68
C ALA A 380 -1.62 16.55 0.99
N PRO A 381 -1.69 17.18 2.17
CA PRO A 381 -2.89 17.88 2.61
C PRO A 381 -3.46 18.94 1.64
N GLU A 382 -2.62 19.72 0.98
CA GLU A 382 -3.05 20.74 0.02
C GLU A 382 -2.91 20.30 -1.45
N GLU A 383 -2.48 19.05 -1.67
CA GLU A 383 -2.31 18.48 -3.00
C GLU A 383 -3.67 18.14 -3.60
N ARG A 384 -3.78 18.31 -4.92
CA ARG A 384 -4.97 17.93 -5.69
C ARG A 384 -4.62 16.82 -6.65
N LEU A 385 -5.55 15.88 -6.83
CA LEU A 385 -5.43 14.89 -7.89
C LEU A 385 -5.37 15.60 -9.25
N PRO A 386 -4.46 15.21 -10.17
CA PRO A 386 -4.37 15.83 -11.49
C PRO A 386 -5.71 15.77 -12.24
N SER A 387 -6.27 16.94 -12.56
CA SER A 387 -7.60 17.05 -13.18
C SER A 387 -7.68 16.51 -14.62
N SER A 388 -6.53 16.29 -15.26
CA SER A 388 -6.41 15.69 -16.59
C SER A 388 -6.53 14.17 -16.57
N TRP A 389 -6.42 13.52 -15.41
CA TRP A 389 -6.48 12.06 -15.33
C TRP A 389 -7.89 11.54 -15.59
N PRO A 390 -8.08 10.56 -16.49
CA PRO A 390 -9.40 10.06 -16.86
C PRO A 390 -9.95 9.04 -15.86
N VAL A 391 -10.01 9.43 -14.58
CA VAL A 391 -10.38 8.59 -13.43
C VAL A 391 -11.56 9.19 -12.67
N HIS A 392 -12.19 8.40 -11.79
CA HIS A 392 -13.29 8.86 -10.94
C HIS A 392 -12.84 9.38 -9.57
N GLY A 393 -11.57 9.17 -9.22
CA GLY A 393 -10.96 9.66 -7.99
C GLY A 393 -9.91 8.70 -7.43
N THR A 394 -9.68 8.79 -6.14
CA THR A 394 -8.74 7.97 -5.40
C THR A 394 -9.45 6.84 -4.64
N THR A 395 -8.66 5.97 -4.01
CA THR A 395 -9.12 4.99 -3.02
C THR A 395 -9.50 5.60 -1.66
N GLY A 396 -9.33 6.90 -1.44
CA GLY A 396 -9.99 7.61 -0.33
C GLY A 396 -9.18 7.89 0.93
N TYR A 397 -7.84 7.78 0.91
CA TYR A 397 -6.99 8.16 2.06
C TYR A 397 -7.11 9.65 2.41
N ASP A 398 -7.35 10.51 1.43
CA ASP A 398 -7.64 11.93 1.63
C ASP A 398 -8.93 12.12 2.44
N PHE A 399 -9.99 11.35 2.16
CA PHE A 399 -11.22 11.35 2.94
C PHE A 399 -10.98 10.83 4.37
N LEU A 400 -10.28 9.69 4.49
CA LEU A 400 -9.93 9.07 5.76
C LEU A 400 -9.30 10.08 6.72
N ASN A 401 -8.22 10.74 6.29
CA ASN A 401 -7.44 11.62 7.15
C ASN A 401 -8.23 12.87 7.57
N ARG A 402 -9.00 13.46 6.65
CA ARG A 402 -9.85 14.63 6.95
C ARG A 402 -11.00 14.29 7.90
N LEU A 403 -11.65 13.14 7.71
CA LEU A 403 -12.71 12.67 8.61
C LEU A 403 -12.15 12.28 9.98
N ASN A 404 -11.02 11.58 10.03
CA ASN A 404 -10.36 11.24 11.29
C ASN A 404 -9.99 12.51 12.09
N GLY A 405 -9.50 13.53 11.41
CA GLY A 405 -9.11 14.80 12.03
C GLY A 405 -10.26 15.54 12.73
N ILE A 406 -11.51 15.36 12.30
CA ILE A 406 -12.65 15.98 13.01
C ILE A 406 -12.98 15.27 14.34
N PHE A 407 -12.39 14.11 14.64
CA PHE A 407 -12.54 13.50 15.97
C PHE A 407 -11.39 13.86 16.93
N CYS A 408 -10.39 14.62 16.46
CA CYS A 408 -9.32 15.16 17.29
C CYS A 408 -9.65 16.59 17.76
N ASP A 409 -9.71 16.83 19.07
CA ASP A 409 -10.01 18.14 19.65
C ASP A 409 -8.76 19.01 19.67
N ALA A 410 -8.67 19.91 18.68
CA ALA A 410 -7.57 20.85 18.49
C ALA A 410 -7.24 21.71 19.74
N ARG A 411 -8.18 21.89 20.68
CA ARG A 411 -7.90 22.60 21.94
C ARG A 411 -6.90 21.87 22.83
N GLY A 412 -6.76 20.55 22.65
CA GLY A 412 -5.82 19.70 23.36
C GLY A 412 -4.37 19.84 22.88
N GLU A 413 -4.13 20.43 21.70
CA GLU A 413 -2.84 20.44 21.00
C GLU A 413 -1.68 20.87 21.90
N LYS A 414 -1.72 22.10 22.43
CA LYS A 414 -0.66 22.63 23.31
C LYS A 414 -0.41 21.77 24.55
N THR A 415 -1.46 21.13 25.05
CA THR A 415 -1.34 20.23 26.20
C THR A 415 -0.65 18.94 25.80
N PHE A 416 -0.98 18.38 24.63
CA PHE A 416 -0.32 17.21 24.05
C PHE A 416 1.15 17.47 23.74
N ASP A 417 1.48 18.62 23.16
CA ASP A 417 2.87 19.02 22.89
C ASP A 417 3.70 19.02 24.17
N ARG A 418 3.17 19.63 25.23
CA ARG A 418 3.80 19.62 26.56
C ARG A 418 3.94 18.20 27.11
N ILE A 419 2.89 17.39 27.06
CA ILE A 419 2.89 16.02 27.59
C ILE A 419 3.98 15.21 26.87
N TYR A 420 3.94 15.21 25.54
CA TYR A 420 4.84 14.44 24.69
C TYR A 420 6.29 14.86 24.89
N ALA A 421 6.60 16.17 24.86
CA ALA A 421 7.94 16.68 25.11
C ALA A 421 8.45 16.31 26.52
N SER A 422 7.59 16.43 27.55
CA SER A 422 7.99 16.20 28.95
C SER A 422 8.25 14.72 29.29
N LEU A 423 7.51 13.80 28.66
CA LEU A 423 7.59 12.37 28.97
C LEU A 423 8.56 11.61 28.06
N CYS A 424 8.65 11.99 26.80
CA CYS A 424 9.46 11.29 25.81
C CYS A 424 10.82 11.97 25.57
N GLY A 425 11.01 13.22 26.02
CA GLY A 425 12.24 13.98 25.77
C GLY A 425 12.43 14.38 24.30
N PHE A 426 11.39 14.24 23.48
CA PHE A 426 11.42 14.55 22.06
C PHE A 426 11.18 16.05 21.85
N VAL A 427 12.20 16.77 21.36
CA VAL A 427 12.17 18.24 21.16
C VAL A 427 12.46 18.63 19.71
N ALA A 428 12.73 17.67 18.82
CA ALA A 428 13.05 17.97 17.43
C ALA A 428 11.83 18.56 16.69
N PRO A 429 12.01 19.63 15.90
CA PRO A 429 10.98 20.10 14.98
C PRO A 429 10.51 18.99 14.05
N TYR A 430 9.20 18.90 13.82
CA TYR A 430 8.61 17.84 13.01
C TYR A 430 9.18 17.80 11.59
N GLU A 431 9.34 18.96 10.95
CA GLU A 431 9.88 19.05 9.58
C GLU A 431 11.32 18.53 9.51
N GLU A 432 12.16 18.87 10.48
CA GLU A 432 13.53 18.36 10.56
C GLU A 432 13.56 16.83 10.71
N LEU A 433 12.66 16.26 11.53
CA LEU A 433 12.51 14.81 11.62
C LEU A 433 12.17 14.18 10.26
N VAL A 434 11.23 14.76 9.51
CA VAL A 434 10.86 14.26 8.18
C VAL A 434 12.06 14.31 7.23
N PHE A 435 12.79 15.42 7.20
CA PHE A 435 13.96 15.57 6.35
C PHE A 435 15.06 14.58 6.73
N ASP A 436 15.34 14.42 8.02
CA ASP A 436 16.35 13.48 8.52
C ASP A 436 16.01 12.03 8.21
N LYS A 437 14.74 11.63 8.34
CA LYS A 437 14.33 10.26 7.97
C LYS A 437 14.36 10.03 6.46
N LYS A 438 14.07 11.04 5.64
CA LYS A 438 14.29 10.94 4.18
C LYS A 438 15.77 10.77 3.85
N ARG A 439 16.67 11.56 4.46
CA ARG A 439 18.12 11.41 4.30
C ARG A 439 18.61 10.02 4.76
N LEU A 440 18.08 9.52 5.88
CA LEU A 440 18.39 8.19 6.39
C LEU A 440 18.04 7.09 5.38
N ILE A 441 16.81 7.09 4.84
CA ILE A 441 16.37 6.07 3.88
C ILE A 441 17.19 6.16 2.58
N MET A 442 17.41 7.35 2.04
CA MET A 442 18.28 7.53 0.87
C MET A 442 19.71 7.05 1.11
N GLY A 443 20.27 7.27 2.30
CA GLY A 443 21.65 6.88 2.61
C GLY A 443 21.84 5.42 3.02
N LYS A 444 20.79 4.73 3.46
CA LYS A 444 20.90 3.37 4.03
C LYS A 444 20.15 2.29 3.27
N GLU A 445 19.08 2.63 2.56
CA GLU A 445 18.17 1.66 1.93
C GLU A 445 18.01 1.88 0.42
N MET A 446 18.23 3.12 -0.06
CA MET A 446 17.97 3.53 -1.44
C MET A 446 19.16 4.29 -2.09
N ALA A 447 20.38 4.08 -1.59
CA ALA A 447 21.55 4.79 -2.11
C ALA A 447 21.84 4.41 -3.57
N GLY A 448 21.67 3.13 -3.92
CA GLY A 448 21.78 2.67 -5.30
C GLY A 448 20.75 3.30 -6.25
N ASP A 449 19.52 3.54 -5.78
CA ASP A 449 18.47 4.18 -6.58
C ASP A 449 18.80 5.67 -6.86
N VAL A 450 19.32 6.38 -5.86
CA VAL A 450 19.81 7.76 -6.02
C VAL A 450 20.99 7.80 -7.00
N ASP A 451 21.89 6.83 -6.92
CA ASP A 451 23.05 6.72 -7.81
C ASP A 451 22.65 6.52 -9.26
N ASN A 452 21.62 5.71 -9.52
CA ASN A 452 21.06 5.51 -10.86
C ASN A 452 20.48 6.81 -11.42
N VAL A 453 19.65 7.53 -10.64
CA VAL A 453 19.08 8.80 -11.07
C VAL A 453 20.16 9.86 -11.31
N ALA A 454 21.17 9.94 -10.43
CA ALA A 454 22.29 10.86 -10.61
C ALA A 454 23.07 10.55 -11.89
N THR A 455 23.29 9.27 -12.20
CA THR A 455 23.97 8.84 -13.43
C THR A 455 23.20 9.31 -14.67
N LEU A 456 21.89 9.05 -14.73
CA LEU A 456 21.03 9.52 -15.81
C LEU A 456 21.04 11.05 -15.96
N MET A 457 20.99 11.78 -14.85
CA MET A 457 21.04 13.24 -14.86
C MET A 457 22.40 13.76 -15.35
N ILE A 458 23.52 13.12 -15.02
CA ILE A 458 24.85 13.50 -15.51
C ILE A 458 24.98 13.25 -17.00
N GLU A 459 24.50 12.10 -17.47
CA GLU A 459 24.51 11.77 -18.89
C GLU A 459 23.67 12.77 -19.68
N ALA A 460 22.48 13.14 -19.18
CA ALA A 460 21.70 14.24 -19.73
C ALA A 460 22.48 15.57 -19.65
N ALA A 461 23.08 15.88 -18.49
CA ALA A 461 23.85 17.11 -18.21
C ALA A 461 25.04 17.32 -19.16
N SER A 462 25.67 16.24 -19.65
CA SER A 462 26.78 16.32 -20.60
C SER A 462 26.41 17.05 -21.91
N GLY A 463 25.11 17.06 -22.25
CA GLY A 463 24.54 17.80 -23.37
C GLY A 463 24.38 19.32 -23.15
N PHE A 464 24.58 19.80 -21.92
CA PHE A 464 24.38 21.20 -21.50
C PHE A 464 25.71 21.93 -21.36
N ARG A 465 25.79 23.20 -21.75
CA ARG A 465 27.00 24.00 -21.51
C ARG A 465 27.20 24.28 -20.03
N HIS A 466 26.11 24.60 -19.33
CA HIS A 466 26.11 24.94 -17.91
C HIS A 466 26.11 23.71 -16.97
N GLY A 467 25.95 22.50 -17.51
CA GLY A 467 26.00 21.24 -16.76
C GLY A 467 27.34 20.51 -16.79
N ARG A 468 28.31 20.96 -17.61
CA ARG A 468 29.58 20.23 -17.86
C ARG A 468 30.50 20.11 -16.66
N ASP A 469 30.48 21.11 -15.78
CA ASP A 469 31.34 21.14 -14.58
C ASP A 469 30.62 20.57 -13.34
N ILE A 470 29.38 20.10 -13.50
CA ILE A 470 28.64 19.44 -12.43
C ILE A 470 29.25 18.06 -12.18
N THR A 471 29.85 17.89 -11.00
CA THR A 471 30.45 16.62 -10.59
C THR A 471 29.38 15.63 -10.12
N SER A 472 29.62 14.33 -10.31
CA SER A 472 28.70 13.30 -9.81
C SER A 472 28.50 13.38 -8.29
N TYR A 473 29.58 13.62 -7.54
CA TYR A 473 29.51 13.74 -6.10
C TYR A 473 28.67 14.94 -5.63
N GLY A 474 28.91 16.13 -6.21
CA GLY A 474 28.12 17.32 -5.90
C GLY A 474 26.64 17.14 -6.25
N LEU A 475 26.36 16.58 -7.43
CA LEU A 475 25.00 16.34 -7.89
C LEU A 475 24.24 15.34 -7.02
N LYS A 476 24.85 14.21 -6.63
CA LYS A 476 24.23 13.23 -5.73
C LYS A 476 23.81 13.87 -4.42
N ARG A 477 24.69 14.68 -3.80
CA ARG A 477 24.37 15.41 -2.56
C ARG A 477 23.23 16.41 -2.76
N ALA A 478 23.22 17.13 -3.88
CA ALA A 478 22.14 18.07 -4.20
C ALA A 478 20.81 17.35 -4.44
N ILE A 479 20.80 16.22 -5.15
CA ILE A 479 19.61 15.38 -5.38
C ILE A 479 19.04 14.89 -4.06
N VAL A 480 19.88 14.34 -3.16
CA VAL A 480 19.45 13.89 -1.83
C VAL A 480 18.78 15.02 -1.06
N GLU A 481 19.34 16.22 -1.11
CA GLU A 481 18.80 17.35 -0.35
C GLU A 481 17.49 17.90 -0.94
N VAL A 482 17.35 17.91 -2.27
CA VAL A 482 16.08 18.23 -2.95
C VAL A 482 15.01 17.19 -2.64
N LEU A 483 15.37 15.90 -2.66
CA LEU A 483 14.46 14.79 -2.30
C LEU A 483 14.01 14.87 -0.83
N ALA A 484 14.90 15.26 0.09
CA ALA A 484 14.55 15.50 1.49
C ALA A 484 13.47 16.59 1.62
N HIS A 485 13.61 17.69 0.88
CA HIS A 485 12.68 18.82 0.89
C HIS A 485 11.45 18.64 -0.03
N PHE A 486 11.33 17.51 -0.72
CA PHE A 486 10.25 17.29 -1.67
C PHE A 486 8.87 17.21 -0.95
N PRO A 487 7.89 18.07 -1.27
CA PRO A 487 6.72 18.25 -0.41
C PRO A 487 5.54 17.30 -0.70
N VAL A 488 5.58 16.59 -1.83
CA VAL A 488 4.50 15.69 -2.31
C VAL A 488 5.07 14.32 -2.64
N TYR A 489 4.22 13.31 -2.87
CA TYR A 489 4.68 11.98 -3.29
C TYR A 489 5.45 12.04 -4.61
N ARG A 490 4.94 12.77 -5.60
CA ARG A 490 5.65 13.02 -6.85
C ARG A 490 5.04 14.20 -7.58
N THR A 491 5.79 14.72 -8.55
CA THR A 491 5.28 15.59 -9.61
C THR A 491 4.93 14.76 -10.85
N TYR A 492 4.23 15.39 -11.80
CA TYR A 492 3.76 14.76 -13.04
C TYR A 492 4.26 15.49 -14.30
N ILE A 493 5.55 15.81 -14.31
CA ILE A 493 6.27 16.36 -15.45
C ILE A 493 6.51 15.24 -16.46
N ALA A 494 6.08 15.46 -17.69
CA ALA A 494 6.25 14.59 -18.86
C ALA A 494 6.50 15.46 -20.11
N GLU A 495 6.74 14.83 -21.26
CA GLU A 495 6.92 15.56 -22.51
C GLU A 495 5.69 16.40 -22.88
N SER A 496 4.50 15.86 -22.63
CA SER A 496 3.20 16.48 -22.97
C SER A 496 2.57 17.28 -21.83
N SER A 497 3.11 17.19 -20.61
CA SER A 497 2.48 17.73 -19.40
C SER A 497 3.51 18.37 -18.47
N PHE A 498 3.26 19.61 -18.06
CA PHE A 498 4.02 20.26 -16.99
C PHE A 498 3.15 21.32 -16.32
N SER A 499 2.49 20.94 -15.23
CA SER A 499 1.55 21.82 -14.54
C SER A 499 2.26 22.96 -13.79
N GLU A 500 1.55 24.06 -13.52
CA GLU A 500 2.10 25.14 -12.70
C GLU A 500 2.28 24.70 -11.25
N GLU A 501 1.41 23.80 -10.76
CA GLU A 501 1.52 23.19 -9.44
C GLU A 501 2.83 22.40 -9.28
N ASP A 502 3.20 21.57 -10.27
CA ASP A 502 4.46 20.82 -10.26
C ASP A 502 5.68 21.76 -10.19
N LYS A 503 5.65 22.87 -10.93
CA LYS A 503 6.71 23.88 -10.91
C LYS A 503 6.88 24.49 -9.52
N VAL A 504 5.78 24.75 -8.82
CA VAL A 504 5.80 25.29 -7.45
C VAL A 504 6.41 24.27 -6.49
N TYR A 505 6.05 22.98 -6.59
CA TYR A 505 6.62 21.94 -5.73
C TYR A 505 8.13 21.77 -5.93
N ILE A 506 8.58 21.72 -7.19
CA ILE A 506 10.01 21.64 -7.54
C ILE A 506 10.76 22.85 -6.99
N LYS A 507 10.23 24.06 -7.23
CA LYS A 507 10.86 25.30 -6.76
C LYS A 507 10.98 25.32 -5.23
N SER A 508 9.90 24.96 -4.53
CA SER A 508 9.89 24.90 -3.07
C SER A 508 10.92 23.91 -2.52
N ALA A 509 11.05 22.72 -3.14
CA ALA A 509 12.02 21.72 -2.71
C ALA A 509 13.47 22.21 -2.92
N ILE A 510 13.74 22.85 -4.05
CA ILE A 510 15.07 23.40 -4.37
C ILE A 510 15.42 24.58 -3.45
N ASP A 511 14.48 25.49 -3.20
CA ASP A 511 14.74 26.65 -2.35
C ASP A 511 14.97 26.22 -0.88
N GLY A 512 14.23 25.21 -0.39
CA GLY A 512 14.51 24.57 0.90
C GLY A 512 15.90 23.94 0.95
N ALA A 513 16.26 23.18 -0.08
CA ALA A 513 17.57 22.54 -0.19
C ALA A 513 18.74 23.56 -0.25
N LYS A 514 18.58 24.69 -0.95
CA LYS A 514 19.55 25.80 -0.96
C LYS A 514 19.74 26.39 0.44
N GLY A 515 18.66 26.54 1.20
CA GLY A 515 18.70 27.02 2.58
C GLY A 515 19.46 26.08 3.50
N ALA A 516 19.24 24.77 3.37
CA ALA A 516 19.89 23.75 4.18
C ALA A 516 21.36 23.51 3.81
N MET A 517 21.73 23.62 2.53
CA MET A 517 23.08 23.35 2.03
C MET A 517 23.64 24.44 1.10
N PRO A 518 23.94 25.66 1.59
CA PRO A 518 24.40 26.78 0.74
C PRO A 518 25.66 26.50 -0.10
N GLY A 519 26.49 25.53 0.32
CA GLY A 519 27.72 25.14 -0.37
C GLY A 519 27.53 24.48 -1.75
N LEU A 520 26.31 24.06 -2.11
CA LEU A 520 25.99 23.42 -3.40
C LEU A 520 25.19 24.36 -4.34
N THR A 521 25.49 25.66 -4.28
CA THR A 521 24.72 26.69 -5.03
C THR A 521 24.69 26.44 -6.54
N TYR A 522 25.80 25.97 -7.13
CA TYR A 522 25.86 25.71 -8.57
C TYR A 522 25.04 24.48 -8.97
N GLU A 523 25.09 23.42 -8.16
CA GLU A 523 24.32 22.20 -8.36
C GLU A 523 22.81 22.44 -8.22
N PHE A 524 22.38 23.22 -7.23
CA PHE A 524 20.97 23.59 -7.09
C PHE A 524 20.51 24.53 -8.20
N GLY A 525 21.36 25.45 -8.65
CA GLY A 525 21.07 26.29 -9.82
C GLY A 525 20.90 25.44 -11.08
N PHE A 526 21.79 24.46 -11.30
CA PHE A 526 21.67 23.49 -12.37
C PHE A 526 20.38 22.68 -12.26
N LEU A 527 20.05 22.14 -11.10
CA LEU A 527 18.80 21.37 -10.90
C LEU A 527 17.56 22.21 -11.16
N GLU A 528 17.54 23.48 -10.72
CA GLU A 528 16.42 24.40 -10.98
C GLU A 528 16.21 24.59 -12.48
N ASP A 529 17.29 24.91 -13.21
CA ASP A 529 17.24 25.04 -14.67
C ASP A 529 16.92 23.70 -15.35
N PHE A 530 17.44 22.59 -14.83
CA PHE A 530 17.21 21.24 -15.35
C PHE A 530 15.76 20.83 -15.22
N PHE A 531 15.07 21.11 -14.11
CA PHE A 531 13.65 20.77 -13.98
C PHE A 531 12.73 21.80 -14.65
N LEU A 532 13.02 23.10 -14.52
CA LEU A 532 12.08 24.17 -14.90
C LEU A 532 12.32 24.73 -16.31
N GLY A 533 13.47 24.44 -16.93
CA GLY A 533 13.77 24.79 -18.33
C GLY A 533 14.06 26.28 -18.56
N TYR A 534 14.58 27.00 -17.57
CA TYR A 534 14.71 28.47 -17.63
C TYR A 534 15.81 29.02 -18.55
N ARG A 535 16.86 28.24 -18.85
CA ARG A 535 18.05 28.78 -19.53
C ARG A 535 18.37 28.23 -20.93
N ASP A 536 17.87 27.05 -21.30
CA ASP A 536 18.16 26.42 -22.60
C ASP A 536 16.91 25.77 -23.22
N GLU A 537 16.53 26.17 -24.44
CA GLU A 537 15.59 25.42 -25.29
C GLU A 537 16.30 24.18 -25.85
N LEU A 538 16.30 23.07 -25.11
CA LEU A 538 16.74 21.79 -25.66
C LEU A 538 15.77 21.31 -26.74
N LYS A 539 16.31 20.68 -27.80
CA LYS A 539 15.53 20.12 -28.91
C LYS A 539 15.98 18.69 -29.22
N GLY A 540 15.06 17.89 -29.74
CA GLY A 540 15.31 16.50 -30.15
C GLY A 540 15.80 15.63 -29.00
N GLU A 541 16.80 14.79 -29.28
CA GLU A 541 17.31 13.76 -28.36
C GLU A 541 17.75 14.31 -26.99
N ARG A 542 18.29 15.54 -26.93
CA ARG A 542 18.72 16.14 -25.66
C ARG A 542 17.55 16.45 -24.73
N GLN A 543 16.44 16.92 -25.30
CA GLN A 543 15.22 17.16 -24.53
C GLN A 543 14.62 15.83 -24.08
N ALA A 544 14.61 14.81 -24.95
CA ALA A 544 14.13 13.47 -24.60
C ALA A 544 14.90 12.87 -23.40
N ARG A 545 16.24 12.89 -23.43
CA ARG A 545 17.07 12.41 -22.31
C ARG A 545 16.86 13.20 -21.01
N ARG A 546 16.66 14.51 -21.11
CA ARG A 546 16.31 15.35 -19.94
C ARG A 546 14.98 14.92 -19.34
N ILE A 547 13.94 14.81 -20.17
CA ILE A 547 12.60 14.38 -19.73
C ILE A 547 12.65 12.98 -19.13
N GLU A 548 13.40 12.07 -19.74
CA GLU A 548 13.61 10.72 -19.21
C GLU A 548 14.20 10.77 -17.80
N ALA A 549 15.30 11.49 -17.59
CA ALA A 549 15.91 11.62 -16.26
C ALA A 549 14.96 12.25 -15.22
N ILE A 550 14.14 13.23 -15.62
CA ILE A 550 13.11 13.82 -14.76
C ILE A 550 12.05 12.78 -14.40
N MET A 551 11.55 12.02 -15.37
CA MET A 551 10.52 11.01 -15.14
C MET A 551 11.05 9.89 -14.25
N ARG A 552 12.32 9.50 -14.39
CA ARG A 552 13.03 8.55 -13.51
C ARG A 552 13.17 9.08 -12.09
N PHE A 553 13.50 10.36 -11.92
CA PHE A 553 13.50 11.01 -10.61
C PHE A 553 12.11 10.96 -9.95
N GLN A 554 11.03 11.20 -10.70
CA GLN A 554 9.66 11.14 -10.18
C GLN A 554 9.23 9.73 -9.76
N GLN A 555 9.79 8.68 -10.36
CA GLN A 555 9.54 7.30 -9.92
C GLN A 555 10.24 6.95 -8.59
N LEU A 556 11.21 7.77 -8.14
CA LEU A 556 11.93 7.60 -6.88
C LEU A 556 11.29 8.37 -5.72
N THR A 557 10.66 9.52 -5.97
CA THR A 557 10.11 10.40 -4.92
C THR A 557 9.00 9.74 -4.11
N GLY A 558 8.11 8.99 -4.79
CA GLY A 558 6.98 8.31 -4.15
C GLY A 558 7.43 7.21 -3.18
N PRO A 559 8.23 6.23 -3.65
CA PRO A 559 8.92 5.26 -2.79
C PRO A 559 9.64 5.86 -1.58
N LEU A 560 10.41 6.92 -1.79
CA LEU A 560 11.13 7.58 -0.71
C LEU A 560 10.14 8.11 0.34
N LEU A 561 9.07 8.78 -0.07
CA LEU A 561 8.10 9.32 0.86
C LEU A 561 7.38 8.20 1.62
N ALA A 562 6.97 7.12 0.95
CA ALA A 562 6.38 5.97 1.64
C ALA A 562 7.33 5.37 2.70
N LYS A 563 8.60 5.09 2.35
CA LYS A 563 9.55 4.46 3.27
C LYS A 563 10.03 5.38 4.39
N ALA A 564 10.29 6.65 4.09
CA ALA A 564 10.78 7.61 5.06
C ALA A 564 9.68 8.20 5.93
N PHE A 565 8.50 8.44 5.38
CA PHE A 565 7.39 9.03 6.11
C PHE A 565 6.53 7.95 6.75
N GLU A 566 5.84 7.15 5.92
CA GLU A 566 4.83 6.20 6.40
C GLU A 566 5.43 5.08 7.23
N ASP A 567 6.59 4.57 6.81
CA ASP A 567 7.27 3.42 7.43
C ASP A 567 8.43 3.85 8.35
N THR A 568 8.56 5.14 8.67
CA THR A 568 9.55 5.59 9.65
C THR A 568 9.05 6.75 10.51
N VAL A 569 8.76 7.93 9.93
CA VAL A 569 8.29 9.10 10.72
C VAL A 569 7.03 8.78 11.52
N LEU A 570 6.07 8.06 10.94
CA LEU A 570 4.82 7.68 11.63
C LEU A 570 5.03 6.72 12.83
N TYR A 571 6.21 6.13 12.97
CA TYR A 571 6.59 5.28 14.11
C TYR A 571 7.49 6.00 15.11
N VAL A 572 7.99 7.20 14.77
CA VAL A 572 8.83 8.02 15.64
C VAL A 572 8.02 9.14 16.28
N TYR A 573 7.24 9.89 15.50
CA TYR A 573 6.48 11.04 16.00
C TYR A 573 5.17 10.59 16.65
N ASN A 574 5.25 10.13 17.89
CA ASN A 574 4.16 9.40 18.55
C ASN A 574 3.17 10.28 19.33
N ARG A 575 3.16 11.61 19.10
CA ARG A 575 2.34 12.61 19.83
C ARG A 575 0.89 12.15 20.03
N LEU A 576 0.22 11.78 18.94
CA LEU A 576 -1.11 11.17 18.94
C LEU A 576 -1.24 10.18 17.78
N LEU A 577 -1.20 8.88 18.07
CA LEU A 577 -1.12 7.82 17.04
C LEU A 577 -2.34 7.74 16.10
N ALA A 578 -3.47 8.32 16.48
CA ALA A 578 -4.64 8.41 15.59
C ALA A 578 -4.36 9.23 14.33
N LEU A 579 -3.38 10.15 14.37
CA LEU A 579 -2.99 10.98 13.22
C LEU A 579 -1.87 10.34 12.39
N ASN A 580 -1.26 9.25 12.89
CA ASN A 580 -0.15 8.55 12.26
C ASN A 580 -0.70 7.48 11.32
N GLU A 581 -1.14 7.91 10.15
CA GLU A 581 -1.81 7.07 9.16
C GLU A 581 -1.27 7.34 7.75
N VAL A 582 -1.48 6.40 6.82
CA VAL A 582 -1.15 6.57 5.40
C VAL A 582 -1.86 7.80 4.83
N GLY A 583 -1.11 8.71 4.21
CA GLY A 583 -1.59 10.03 3.78
C GLY A 583 -1.89 11.03 4.91
N GLY A 584 -1.59 10.67 6.16
CA GLY A 584 -1.77 11.53 7.32
C GLY A 584 -0.72 12.64 7.43
N SER A 585 -0.97 13.59 8.33
CA SER A 585 -0.04 14.68 8.63
C SER A 585 -0.03 14.93 10.13
N PRO A 586 0.77 14.14 10.89
CA PRO A 586 0.80 14.18 12.36
C PRO A 586 1.13 15.55 12.97
N ASP A 587 1.72 16.47 12.21
CA ASP A 587 1.95 17.86 12.57
C ASP A 587 0.64 18.64 12.72
N ARG A 588 -0.40 18.33 11.94
CA ARG A 588 -1.72 18.95 12.00
C ARG A 588 -2.60 18.30 13.06
N PHE A 589 -2.73 18.93 14.22
CA PHE A 589 -3.50 18.38 15.34
C PHE A 589 -5.01 18.57 15.17
N GLY A 590 -5.61 17.68 14.38
CA GLY A 590 -7.04 17.66 14.05
C GLY A 590 -7.39 18.45 12.80
N THR A 591 -8.68 18.49 12.48
CA THR A 591 -9.21 19.19 11.29
C THR A 591 -10.40 20.06 11.72
N PRO A 592 -10.34 21.38 11.47
CA PRO A 592 -11.48 22.27 11.65
C PRO A 592 -12.70 21.77 10.86
N LEU A 593 -13.90 21.94 11.43
CA LEU A 593 -15.10 21.39 10.81
C LEU A 593 -15.40 22.09 9.46
N GLU A 594 -15.12 23.38 9.39
CA GLU A 594 -15.20 24.20 8.18
C GLU A 594 -14.30 23.68 7.06
N ASP A 595 -13.08 23.25 7.37
CA ASP A 595 -12.12 22.72 6.39
C ASP A 595 -12.60 21.37 5.85
N PHE A 596 -13.12 20.51 6.73
CA PHE A 596 -13.75 19.25 6.31
C PHE A 596 -14.94 19.49 5.38
N PHE A 597 -15.80 20.45 5.69
CA PHE A 597 -16.94 20.80 4.83
C PHE A 597 -16.51 21.45 3.51
N ALA A 598 -15.49 22.29 3.51
CA ALA A 598 -14.92 22.86 2.28
C ALA A 598 -14.38 21.75 1.37
N PHE A 599 -13.70 20.77 1.95
CA PHE A 599 -13.20 19.58 1.28
C PHE A 599 -14.32 18.72 0.68
N LEU A 600 -15.42 18.45 1.41
CA LEU A 600 -16.56 17.71 0.85
C LEU A 600 -17.22 18.45 -0.31
N LYS A 601 -17.30 19.77 -0.23
CA LYS A 601 -17.85 20.62 -1.30
C LYS A 601 -16.96 20.61 -2.55
N ASP A 602 -15.64 20.65 -2.38
CA ASP A 602 -14.69 20.55 -3.50
C ASP A 602 -14.73 19.15 -4.13
N ARG A 603 -14.72 18.09 -3.30
CA ARG A 603 -14.88 16.71 -3.77
C ARG A 603 -16.14 16.53 -4.60
N GLN A 604 -17.30 17.02 -4.16
CA GLN A 604 -18.53 16.90 -4.94
C GLN A 604 -18.40 17.50 -6.35
N ARG A 605 -17.65 18.60 -6.49
CA ARG A 605 -17.50 19.30 -7.78
C ARG A 605 -16.49 18.62 -8.70
N SER A 606 -15.39 18.16 -8.13
CA SER A 606 -14.23 17.70 -8.88
C SER A 606 -14.17 16.17 -9.01
N TRP A 607 -14.53 15.46 -7.94
CA TRP A 607 -14.39 14.00 -7.82
C TRP A 607 -15.60 13.37 -7.08
N PRO A 608 -16.84 13.53 -7.60
CA PRO A 608 -18.07 13.11 -6.91
C PRO A 608 -18.16 11.61 -6.64
N TYR A 609 -17.36 10.81 -7.35
CA TYR A 609 -17.32 9.35 -7.25
C TYR A 609 -16.01 8.81 -6.66
N SER A 610 -15.16 9.66 -6.08
CA SER A 610 -13.99 9.18 -5.33
C SER A 610 -14.43 8.34 -4.13
N MET A 611 -13.63 7.36 -3.73
CA MET A 611 -13.93 6.54 -2.56
C MET A 611 -13.79 7.35 -1.26
N ASN A 612 -14.63 7.03 -0.29
CA ASN A 612 -14.61 7.52 1.08
C ASN A 612 -14.16 6.36 1.99
N ALA A 613 -12.87 6.06 1.97
CA ALA A 613 -12.31 4.99 2.80
C ALA A 613 -12.14 5.44 4.25
N THR A 614 -12.26 4.49 5.16
CA THR A 614 -11.93 4.67 6.58
C THR A 614 -11.00 3.59 7.08
N SER A 615 -10.89 2.44 6.43
CA SER A 615 -9.87 1.43 6.69
C SER A 615 -9.52 0.76 5.38
N THR A 616 -8.28 0.29 5.25
CA THR A 616 -7.81 -0.48 4.09
C THR A 616 -6.87 -1.59 4.55
N HIS A 617 -6.33 -2.36 3.60
CA HIS A 617 -5.32 -3.36 3.88
C HIS A 617 -3.92 -2.78 4.18
N ASP A 618 -3.72 -1.47 3.97
CA ASP A 618 -2.43 -0.80 4.22
C ASP A 618 -2.51 0.28 5.31
N THR A 619 -3.72 0.63 5.79
CA THR A 619 -3.83 1.51 6.95
C THR A 619 -3.05 0.94 8.14
N LYS A 620 -2.25 1.80 8.79
CA LYS A 620 -1.43 1.49 9.95
C LYS A 620 -2.28 1.02 11.13
N ARG A 621 -3.53 1.48 11.23
CA ARG A 621 -4.47 1.13 12.29
C ARG A 621 -5.88 0.92 11.74
N GLY A 622 -6.67 0.09 12.41
CA GLY A 622 -8.09 -0.05 12.16
C GLY A 622 -8.85 1.25 12.46
N GLU A 623 -9.99 1.44 11.80
CA GLU A 623 -10.77 2.67 11.95
C GLU A 623 -11.27 2.92 13.37
N ASP A 624 -11.59 1.84 14.09
CA ASP A 624 -12.08 1.95 15.47
C ASP A 624 -10.94 2.13 16.48
N VAL A 625 -9.73 1.67 16.13
CA VAL A 625 -8.50 1.99 16.89
C VAL A 625 -8.26 3.48 16.89
N ARG A 626 -8.35 4.13 15.73
CA ARG A 626 -8.17 5.59 15.63
C ARG A 626 -9.31 6.34 16.33
N CYS A 627 -10.56 5.89 16.20
CA CYS A 627 -11.69 6.49 16.92
C CYS A 627 -11.50 6.48 18.44
N ARG A 628 -10.94 5.38 18.99
CA ARG A 628 -10.57 5.29 20.41
C ARG A 628 -9.43 6.22 20.77
N ILE A 629 -8.32 6.18 20.04
CA ILE A 629 -7.14 7.01 20.36
C ILE A 629 -7.48 8.51 20.28
N ASN A 630 -8.33 8.93 19.35
CA ASN A 630 -8.80 10.32 19.25
C ASN A 630 -9.48 10.84 20.53
N VAL A 631 -10.12 9.99 21.33
CA VAL A 631 -10.74 10.37 22.61
C VAL A 631 -9.72 10.98 23.58
N LEU A 632 -8.45 10.59 23.49
CA LEU A 632 -7.38 11.13 24.34
C LEU A 632 -7.22 12.65 24.14
N SER A 633 -7.50 13.16 22.94
CA SER A 633 -7.48 14.61 22.64
C SER A 633 -8.52 15.41 23.44
N GLU A 634 -9.61 14.76 23.88
CA GLU A 634 -10.67 15.38 24.69
C GLU A 634 -10.34 15.42 26.19
N MET A 635 -9.44 14.53 26.64
CA MET A 635 -9.08 14.36 28.05
C MET A 635 -7.55 14.36 28.29
N PRO A 636 -6.80 15.36 27.78
CA PRO A 636 -5.33 15.36 27.81
C PRO A 636 -4.76 15.32 29.23
N LEU A 637 -5.41 15.96 30.21
CA LEU A 637 -4.94 15.96 31.59
C LEU A 637 -5.15 14.61 32.29
N GLU A 638 -6.22 13.90 31.96
CA GLU A 638 -6.43 12.55 32.50
C GLU A 638 -5.47 11.55 31.85
N TRP A 639 -5.23 11.71 30.55
CA TRP A 639 -4.20 10.98 29.82
C TRP A 639 -2.81 11.13 30.46
N GLU A 640 -2.38 12.37 30.75
CA GLU A 640 -1.10 12.63 31.43
C GLU A 640 -1.00 11.94 32.80
N ARG A 641 -2.09 11.97 33.59
CA ARG A 641 -2.11 11.30 34.90
C ARG A 641 -1.95 9.79 34.74
N CYS A 642 -2.67 9.18 33.81
CA CYS A 642 -2.58 7.76 33.51
C CYS A 642 -1.16 7.37 33.13
N LEU A 643 -0.55 8.07 32.17
CA LEU A 643 0.84 7.84 31.75
C LEU A 643 1.84 7.87 32.91
N ARG A 644 1.76 8.89 33.77
CA ARG A 644 2.65 9.01 34.93
C ARG A 644 2.45 7.87 35.93
N ARG A 645 1.20 7.44 36.15
CA ARG A 645 0.90 6.30 37.03
C ARG A 645 1.44 5.00 36.44
N TRP A 646 1.14 4.70 35.18
CA TRP A 646 1.54 3.48 34.50
C TRP A 646 3.06 3.38 34.34
N SER A 647 3.72 4.46 33.92
CA SER A 647 5.18 4.50 33.85
C SER A 647 5.83 4.26 35.22
N ARG A 648 5.24 4.78 36.32
CA ARG A 648 5.72 4.49 37.67
C ARG A 648 5.52 3.03 38.08
N ILE A 649 4.37 2.42 37.76
CA ILE A 649 4.06 1.01 38.05
C ILE A 649 5.00 0.08 37.27
N ASN A 650 5.26 0.40 36.00
CA ASN A 650 6.02 -0.45 35.08
C ASN A 650 7.52 -0.15 35.08
N ARG A 651 7.98 0.89 35.78
CA ARG A 651 9.40 1.32 35.81
C ARG A 651 10.39 0.20 36.11
N THR A 652 10.09 -0.69 37.05
CA THR A 652 11.00 -1.79 37.45
C THR A 652 11.05 -2.93 36.44
N LYS A 653 10.16 -2.92 35.43
CA LYS A 653 10.10 -3.93 34.37
C LYS A 653 11.03 -3.59 33.20
N LYS A 654 11.51 -2.35 33.11
CA LYS A 654 12.43 -1.91 32.06
C LYS A 654 13.83 -2.50 32.26
N ARG A 655 14.47 -2.89 31.17
CA ARG A 655 15.89 -3.28 31.14
C ARG A 655 16.72 -2.16 30.54
N LEU A 656 18.02 -2.13 30.85
CA LEU A 656 18.97 -1.23 30.20
C LEU A 656 19.72 -2.00 29.11
N ILE A 657 19.54 -1.58 27.86
CA ILE A 657 20.23 -2.13 26.68
C ILE A 657 21.12 -1.00 26.12
N GLU A 658 22.43 -1.24 26.04
CA GLU A 658 23.43 -0.24 25.62
C GLU A 658 23.32 1.14 26.31
N GLY A 659 22.84 1.16 27.56
CA GLY A 659 22.67 2.39 28.35
C GLY A 659 21.32 3.09 28.18
N TYR A 660 20.43 2.61 27.31
CA TYR A 660 19.07 3.11 27.14
C TYR A 660 18.04 2.20 27.82
N PRO A 661 16.97 2.74 28.41
CA PRO A 661 15.86 1.92 28.89
C PRO A 661 15.12 1.30 27.70
N ALA A 662 14.78 0.01 27.81
CA ALA A 662 13.95 -0.71 26.86
C ALA A 662 12.61 -1.11 27.52
N PRO A 663 11.47 -0.60 27.03
CA PRO A 663 11.34 0.45 26.02
C PRO A 663 11.79 1.83 26.53
N ASP A 664 12.22 2.67 25.60
CA ASP A 664 12.47 4.07 25.90
C ASP A 664 11.16 4.84 26.21
N GLY A 665 11.26 6.14 26.48
CA GLY A 665 10.08 6.96 26.80
C GLY A 665 9.10 7.12 25.63
N ASN A 666 9.58 7.11 24.38
CA ASN A 666 8.76 7.28 23.20
C ASN A 666 8.05 5.97 22.81
N ASP A 667 8.76 4.85 22.90
CA ASP A 667 8.23 3.52 22.65
C ASP A 667 7.20 3.13 23.72
N GLU A 668 7.46 3.42 25.00
CA GLU A 668 6.49 3.22 26.09
C GLU A 668 5.21 4.07 25.88
N TYR A 669 5.36 5.34 25.49
CA TYR A 669 4.22 6.22 25.20
C TYR A 669 3.38 5.71 24.02
N SER A 670 4.04 5.19 22.98
CA SER A 670 3.37 4.58 21.83
C SER A 670 2.63 3.29 22.20
N LEU A 671 3.20 2.47 23.08
CA LEU A 671 2.60 1.22 23.55
C LEU A 671 1.28 1.51 24.27
N TYR A 672 1.26 2.46 25.20
CA TYR A 672 0.04 2.75 25.97
C TYR A 672 -1.11 3.26 25.10
N GLN A 673 -0.83 4.10 24.10
CA GLN A 673 -1.87 4.49 23.12
C GLN A 673 -2.35 3.30 22.29
N THR A 674 -1.42 2.44 21.87
CA THR A 674 -1.74 1.24 21.10
C THR A 674 -2.64 0.30 21.90
N LEU A 675 -2.30 0.04 23.17
CA LEU A 675 -3.11 -0.76 24.08
C LEU A 675 -4.52 -0.18 24.21
N LEU A 676 -4.67 1.12 24.49
CA LEU A 676 -6.00 1.75 24.57
C LEU A 676 -6.81 1.65 23.28
N GLY A 677 -6.15 1.76 22.14
CA GLY A 677 -6.78 1.64 20.84
C GLY A 677 -7.22 0.21 20.48
N THR A 678 -6.53 -0.81 20.97
CA THR A 678 -6.68 -2.19 20.48
C THR A 678 -7.14 -3.21 21.51
N PHE A 679 -7.14 -2.86 22.80
CA PHE A 679 -7.51 -3.80 23.86
C PHE A 679 -8.91 -4.37 23.61
N PRO A 680 -9.09 -5.70 23.69
CA PRO A 680 -10.37 -6.34 23.40
C PRO A 680 -11.47 -5.90 24.36
N LEU A 681 -12.71 -5.89 23.87
CA LEU A 681 -13.88 -5.66 24.72
C LEU A 681 -14.44 -6.95 25.33
N CYS A 682 -14.02 -8.10 24.81
CA CYS A 682 -14.45 -9.42 25.23
C CYS A 682 -13.25 -10.18 25.82
N ASP A 683 -13.41 -10.72 27.03
CA ASP A 683 -12.33 -11.44 27.73
C ASP A 683 -11.80 -12.66 26.95
N SER A 684 -12.65 -13.30 26.14
CA SER A 684 -12.28 -14.44 25.30
C SER A 684 -11.24 -14.13 24.22
N GLU A 685 -11.04 -12.85 23.89
CA GLU A 685 -10.10 -12.41 22.84
C GLU A 685 -8.73 -12.01 23.41
N VAL A 686 -8.58 -11.94 24.73
CA VAL A 686 -7.37 -11.43 25.41
C VAL A 686 -6.15 -12.29 25.15
N SER A 687 -6.28 -13.62 25.09
CA SER A 687 -5.13 -14.51 24.85
C SER A 687 -4.52 -14.30 23.46
N THR A 688 -5.36 -14.20 22.42
CA THR A 688 -4.91 -13.91 21.05
C THR A 688 -4.38 -12.48 20.90
N PHE A 689 -4.80 -11.57 21.76
CA PHE A 689 -4.38 -10.17 21.74
C PHE A 689 -2.91 -9.99 22.12
N VAL A 690 -2.41 -10.72 23.13
CA VAL A 690 -1.00 -10.61 23.55
C VAL A 690 -0.06 -11.00 22.41
N GLU A 691 -0.32 -12.10 21.71
CA GLU A 691 0.51 -12.54 20.58
C GLU A 691 0.53 -11.52 19.43
N ARG A 692 -0.63 -10.95 19.08
CA ARG A 692 -0.73 -9.86 18.10
C ARG A 692 0.11 -8.64 18.50
N MET A 693 0.11 -8.31 19.79
CA MET A 693 0.88 -7.18 20.32
C MET A 693 2.38 -7.44 20.27
N LYS A 694 2.86 -8.68 20.49
CA LYS A 694 4.28 -9.04 20.37
C LYS A 694 4.81 -8.76 18.97
N GLU A 695 4.11 -9.25 17.96
CA GLU A 695 4.48 -9.02 16.56
C GLU A 695 4.47 -7.53 16.21
N TYR A 696 3.45 -6.81 16.67
CA TYR A 696 3.35 -5.37 16.42
C TYR A 696 4.46 -4.56 17.08
N VAL A 697 4.80 -4.80 18.36
CA VAL A 697 5.81 -3.96 19.03
C VAL A 697 7.17 -4.11 18.36
N VAL A 698 7.55 -5.32 17.96
CA VAL A 698 8.79 -5.58 17.20
C VAL A 698 8.75 -4.87 15.84
N LYS A 699 7.64 -5.02 15.10
CA LYS A 699 7.47 -4.31 13.82
C LYS A 699 7.59 -2.80 14.01
N ALA A 700 6.91 -2.22 14.99
CA ALA A 700 6.88 -0.79 15.23
C ALA A 700 8.28 -0.21 15.50
N VAL A 701 9.10 -0.85 16.34
CA VAL A 701 10.45 -0.36 16.64
C VAL A 701 11.44 -0.60 15.49
N ARG A 702 11.24 -1.66 14.69
CA ARG A 702 12.00 -1.88 13.45
C ARG A 702 11.66 -0.85 12.37
N GLU A 703 10.40 -0.45 12.25
CA GLU A 703 10.00 0.64 11.35
C GLU A 703 10.54 1.99 11.82
N ALA A 704 10.55 2.26 13.13
CA ALA A 704 11.07 3.51 13.69
C ALA A 704 12.58 3.74 13.38
N LYS A 705 13.35 2.65 13.27
CA LYS A 705 14.80 2.66 12.96
C LYS A 705 15.58 3.54 13.94
N VAL A 706 15.22 3.47 15.23
CA VAL A 706 15.90 4.21 16.32
C VAL A 706 16.87 3.28 17.05
N HIS A 707 16.36 2.19 17.64
CA HIS A 707 17.16 1.22 18.40
C HIS A 707 17.40 -0.08 17.62
N THR A 708 16.43 -0.50 16.79
CA THR A 708 16.52 -1.68 15.94
C THR A 708 16.01 -1.37 14.53
N ALA A 709 16.37 -2.18 13.54
CA ALA A 709 15.90 -2.06 12.16
C ALA A 709 15.87 -3.44 11.47
N TRP A 710 15.06 -3.59 10.42
CA TRP A 710 15.03 -4.83 9.62
C TRP A 710 16.41 -5.21 9.04
N LEU A 711 17.20 -4.21 8.64
CA LEU A 711 18.56 -4.41 8.12
C LEU A 711 19.56 -4.96 9.15
N LYS A 712 19.42 -4.55 10.41
CA LYS A 712 20.30 -4.95 11.49
C LYS A 712 19.48 -4.99 12.79
N PRO A 713 18.80 -6.12 13.06
CA PRO A 713 17.98 -6.24 14.26
C PRO A 713 18.84 -6.17 15.52
N ASP A 714 18.40 -5.39 16.49
CA ASP A 714 18.85 -5.47 17.89
C ASP A 714 17.85 -6.35 18.65
N LEU A 715 18.18 -7.63 18.74
CA LEU A 715 17.33 -8.63 19.39
C LEU A 715 17.22 -8.40 20.90
N GLU A 716 18.23 -7.81 21.54
CA GLU A 716 18.20 -7.57 22.98
C GLU A 716 17.17 -6.47 23.32
N TYR A 717 17.13 -5.40 22.52
CA TYR A 717 16.10 -4.36 22.66
C TYR A 717 14.70 -4.90 22.36
N GLU A 718 14.55 -5.67 21.28
CA GLU A 718 13.27 -6.26 20.88
C GLU A 718 12.70 -7.20 21.96
N GLU A 719 13.52 -8.12 22.46
CA GLU A 719 13.15 -9.06 23.53
C GLU A 719 12.83 -8.32 24.84
N ALA A 720 13.61 -7.28 25.17
CA ALA A 720 13.36 -6.47 26.37
C ALA A 720 12.03 -5.70 26.27
N PHE A 721 11.68 -5.16 25.10
CA PHE A 721 10.40 -4.47 24.91
C PHE A 721 9.21 -5.44 24.96
N VAL A 722 9.32 -6.61 24.32
CA VAL A 722 8.31 -7.66 24.41
C VAL A 722 8.11 -8.09 25.88
N ALA A 723 9.19 -8.38 26.60
CA ALA A 723 9.13 -8.77 28.00
C ALA A 723 8.53 -7.68 28.90
N PHE A 724 8.82 -6.40 28.63
CA PHE A 724 8.19 -5.29 29.34
C PHE A 724 6.68 -5.26 29.14
N MET A 725 6.22 -5.44 27.89
CA MET A 725 4.81 -5.41 27.52
C MET A 725 4.04 -6.58 28.12
N GLU A 726 4.58 -7.80 28.06
CA GLU A 726 4.00 -8.97 28.75
C GLU A 726 3.92 -8.75 30.26
N ALA A 727 5.03 -8.35 30.89
CA ALA A 727 5.06 -8.14 32.33
C ALA A 727 4.11 -7.02 32.78
N ALA A 728 3.89 -5.99 31.95
CA ALA A 728 2.90 -4.96 32.22
C ALA A 728 1.47 -5.51 32.15
N LEU A 729 1.15 -6.34 31.15
CA LEU A 729 -0.18 -6.94 31.00
C LEU A 729 -0.49 -8.02 32.06
N ASP A 730 0.54 -8.63 32.65
CA ASP A 730 0.40 -9.58 33.77
C ASP A 730 0.35 -8.90 35.15
N ASP A 731 0.62 -7.59 35.25
CA ASP A 731 0.66 -6.86 36.51
C ASP A 731 -0.74 -6.37 36.92
N ALA A 732 -1.27 -6.94 38.01
CA ALA A 732 -2.59 -6.58 38.52
C ALA A 732 -2.74 -5.07 38.84
N ALA A 733 -1.70 -4.42 39.36
CA ALA A 733 -1.78 -2.99 39.67
C ALA A 733 -1.85 -2.12 38.41
N PHE A 734 -1.21 -2.54 37.31
CA PHE A 734 -1.38 -1.88 36.02
C PHE A 734 -2.77 -2.16 35.44
N ILE A 735 -3.19 -3.43 35.37
CA ILE A 735 -4.47 -3.82 34.77
C ILE A 735 -5.67 -3.21 35.50
N ASP A 736 -5.66 -3.19 36.84
CA ASP A 736 -6.73 -2.60 37.66
C ASP A 736 -6.86 -1.08 37.44
N ASP A 737 -5.77 -0.35 37.18
CA ASP A 737 -5.79 1.08 36.86
C ASP A 737 -6.09 1.34 35.35
N PHE A 738 -5.62 0.46 34.46
CA PHE A 738 -5.74 0.59 33.01
C PHE A 738 -7.16 0.31 32.52
N LEU A 739 -7.79 -0.80 32.95
CA LEU A 739 -9.07 -1.25 32.40
C LEU A 739 -10.22 -0.24 32.54
N PRO A 740 -10.39 0.47 33.68
CA PRO A 740 -11.42 1.52 33.78
C PRO A 740 -11.22 2.65 32.76
N PHE A 741 -9.98 3.10 32.56
CA PHE A 741 -9.70 4.15 31.57
C PHE A 741 -9.86 3.63 30.13
N MET A 742 -9.44 2.40 29.87
CA MET A 742 -9.63 1.73 28.58
C MET A 742 -11.13 1.62 28.22
N ARG A 743 -11.99 1.20 29.15
CA ARG A 743 -13.46 1.10 28.93
C ARG A 743 -14.09 2.45 28.59
N ARG A 744 -13.67 3.53 29.27
CA ARG A 744 -14.08 4.91 28.94
C ARG A 744 -13.70 5.30 27.53
N VAL A 745 -12.43 5.09 27.17
CA VAL A 745 -11.90 5.38 25.84
C VAL A 745 -12.63 4.56 24.79
N ALA A 746 -12.91 3.29 25.05
CA ALA A 746 -13.62 2.41 24.14
C ALA A 746 -15.08 2.83 23.92
N PHE A 747 -15.79 3.23 24.98
CA PHE A 747 -17.18 3.72 24.89
C PHE A 747 -17.28 5.00 24.04
N TYR A 748 -16.46 6.01 24.34
CA TYR A 748 -16.45 7.25 23.53
C TYR A 748 -15.92 6.99 22.11
N GLY A 749 -14.98 6.06 21.95
CA GLY A 749 -14.50 5.60 20.65
C GLY A 749 -15.60 4.95 19.82
N ALA A 750 -16.51 4.18 20.43
CA ALA A 750 -17.67 3.61 19.76
C ALA A 750 -18.63 4.71 19.26
N VAL A 751 -18.84 5.77 20.04
CA VAL A 751 -19.63 6.94 19.58
C VAL A 751 -18.96 7.60 18.37
N ASN A 752 -17.64 7.87 18.43
CA ASN A 752 -16.89 8.43 17.31
C ASN A 752 -16.98 7.53 16.06
N SER A 753 -16.90 6.22 16.22
CA SER A 753 -17.04 5.25 15.14
C SER A 753 -18.43 5.27 14.49
N LEU A 754 -19.50 5.33 15.28
CA LEU A 754 -20.87 5.46 14.73
C LEU A 754 -21.04 6.79 13.99
N SER A 755 -20.52 7.89 14.53
CA SER A 755 -20.48 9.18 13.84
C SER A 755 -19.68 9.10 12.53
N GLN A 756 -18.54 8.43 12.54
CA GLN A 756 -17.69 8.24 11.36
C GLN A 756 -18.46 7.51 10.26
N VAL A 757 -19.17 6.42 10.58
CA VAL A 757 -19.99 5.67 9.63
C VAL A 757 -21.12 6.54 9.07
N ALA A 758 -21.86 7.25 9.92
CA ALA A 758 -22.96 8.11 9.48
C ALA A 758 -22.48 9.20 8.51
N ILE A 759 -21.37 9.87 8.85
CA ILE A 759 -20.76 10.91 8.00
C ILE A 759 -20.24 10.31 6.69
N LYS A 760 -19.53 9.17 6.74
CA LYS A 760 -19.03 8.44 5.56
C LYS A 760 -20.14 8.09 4.58
N VAL A 761 -21.24 7.55 5.09
CA VAL A 761 -22.42 7.17 4.30
C VAL A 761 -23.15 8.39 3.75
N ALA A 762 -23.27 9.49 4.50
CA ALA A 762 -24.02 10.66 4.04
C ALA A 762 -23.22 11.62 3.13
N SER A 763 -21.89 11.55 3.17
CA SER A 763 -21.00 12.45 2.40
C SER A 763 -21.08 12.24 0.88
N PRO A 764 -20.71 13.26 0.07
CA PRO A 764 -20.38 13.06 -1.35
C PRO A 764 -19.23 12.06 -1.51
N GLY A 765 -19.22 11.30 -2.61
CA GLY A 765 -18.31 10.17 -2.81
C GLY A 765 -18.98 8.81 -2.56
N VAL A 766 -18.15 7.78 -2.68
CA VAL A 766 -18.55 6.36 -2.60
C VAL A 766 -18.03 5.76 -1.29
N PRO A 767 -18.88 5.47 -0.29
CA PRO A 767 -18.42 4.85 0.95
C PRO A 767 -17.80 3.47 0.68
N ASP A 768 -16.54 3.30 1.08
CA ASP A 768 -15.78 2.05 0.90
C ASP A 768 -15.57 1.33 2.24
N PHE A 769 -15.97 0.06 2.33
CA PHE A 769 -15.86 -0.74 3.55
C PHE A 769 -14.80 -1.82 3.38
N TYR A 770 -13.79 -1.82 4.26
CA TYR A 770 -12.83 -2.90 4.32
C TYR A 770 -13.41 -4.12 5.04
N GLN A 771 -13.04 -5.32 4.61
CA GLN A 771 -13.62 -6.53 5.17
C GLN A 771 -13.52 -6.59 6.69
N GLY A 772 -14.64 -6.86 7.35
CA GLY A 772 -14.72 -6.99 8.79
C GLY A 772 -15.03 -5.69 9.54
N THR A 773 -15.03 -4.52 8.89
CA THR A 773 -15.31 -3.21 9.50
C THR A 773 -16.79 -2.97 9.82
N GLU A 774 -17.67 -3.91 9.50
CA GLU A 774 -19.09 -3.83 9.86
C GLU A 774 -19.31 -4.00 11.37
N LEU A 775 -18.33 -4.60 12.05
CA LEU A 775 -18.22 -4.66 13.51
C LEU A 775 -17.00 -3.83 13.96
N TRP A 776 -16.64 -3.92 15.24
CA TRP A 776 -15.46 -3.22 15.76
C TRP A 776 -14.16 -3.76 15.14
N ASN A 777 -13.48 -2.93 14.35
CA ASN A 777 -12.20 -3.21 13.73
C ASN A 777 -11.05 -2.67 14.58
N LEU A 778 -10.54 -3.53 15.47
CA LEU A 778 -9.41 -3.25 16.37
C LEU A 778 -8.09 -3.81 15.84
N SER A 779 -7.90 -3.74 14.51
CA SER A 779 -6.70 -4.25 13.85
C SER A 779 -5.54 -3.24 13.89
N LEU A 780 -4.33 -3.76 13.86
CA LEU A 780 -3.08 -3.05 13.65
C LEU A 780 -2.64 -3.17 12.19
N VAL A 781 -1.48 -2.61 11.87
CA VAL A 781 -0.87 -2.67 10.54
C VAL A 781 -0.70 -4.12 10.06
N ASP A 782 -0.67 -4.32 8.74
CA ASP A 782 -0.32 -5.59 8.07
C ASP A 782 0.84 -6.31 8.81
N PRO A 783 0.71 -7.62 9.15
CA PRO A 783 -0.35 -8.56 8.78
C PRO A 783 -1.60 -8.59 9.67
N ASP A 784 -1.67 -7.79 10.74
CA ASP A 784 -2.79 -7.87 11.68
C ASP A 784 -4.15 -7.44 11.06
N ASN A 785 -4.14 -6.49 10.12
CA ASN A 785 -5.32 -6.10 9.35
C ASN A 785 -5.70 -7.09 8.22
N ARG A 786 -4.94 -8.19 8.05
CA ARG A 786 -5.23 -9.25 7.06
C ARG A 786 -5.75 -10.54 7.69
N ARG A 787 -6.05 -10.53 9.00
CA ARG A 787 -6.64 -11.66 9.71
C ARG A 787 -7.97 -12.11 9.06
N PRO A 788 -8.32 -13.41 9.15
CA PRO A 788 -9.59 -13.91 8.62
C PRO A 788 -10.81 -13.21 9.22
N VAL A 789 -11.85 -13.03 8.39
CA VAL A 789 -13.12 -12.43 8.80
C VAL A 789 -14.15 -13.52 9.02
N ASP A 790 -14.77 -13.54 10.20
CA ASP A 790 -15.92 -14.41 10.49
C ASP A 790 -17.19 -13.85 9.84
N PHE A 791 -17.44 -14.29 8.61
CA PHE A 791 -18.66 -13.94 7.87
C PHE A 791 -19.89 -14.70 8.36
N VAL A 792 -19.74 -15.87 8.99
CA VAL A 792 -20.88 -16.64 9.52
C VAL A 792 -21.55 -15.85 10.64
N LYS A 793 -20.77 -15.31 11.57
CA LYS A 793 -21.27 -14.42 12.63
C LYS A 793 -21.97 -13.18 12.07
N ARG A 794 -21.41 -12.57 11.03
CA ARG A 794 -21.97 -11.37 10.39
C ARG A 794 -23.29 -11.64 9.67
N VAL A 795 -23.39 -12.77 8.97
CA VAL A 795 -24.64 -13.24 8.35
C VAL A 795 -25.72 -13.38 9.41
N GLN A 796 -25.45 -14.12 10.48
CA GLN A 796 -26.42 -14.34 11.56
C GLN A 796 -26.87 -13.03 12.23
N MET A 797 -25.92 -12.11 12.49
CA MET A 797 -26.23 -10.80 13.06
C MET A 797 -27.10 -9.95 12.13
N LEU A 798 -26.81 -9.94 10.83
CA LEU A 798 -27.60 -9.20 9.85
C LEU A 798 -29.00 -9.81 9.66
N GLU A 799 -29.12 -11.13 9.66
CA GLU A 799 -30.42 -11.80 9.60
C GLU A 799 -31.29 -11.49 10.83
N ASP A 800 -30.69 -11.40 12.02
CA ASP A 800 -31.40 -10.96 13.22
C ASP A 800 -31.85 -9.49 13.13
N VAL A 801 -30.95 -8.61 12.67
CA VAL A 801 -31.27 -7.19 12.41
C VAL A 801 -32.42 -7.06 11.43
N LYS A 802 -32.37 -7.76 10.29
CA LYS A 802 -33.41 -7.70 9.25
C LYS A 802 -34.77 -8.20 9.75
N ARG A 803 -34.81 -9.26 10.55
CA ARG A 803 -36.06 -9.79 11.13
C ARG A 803 -36.72 -8.83 12.11
N ARG A 804 -35.96 -7.88 12.67
CA ARG A 804 -36.40 -6.95 13.71
C ARG A 804 -36.27 -5.48 13.28
N ASP A 805 -36.13 -5.21 11.98
CA ASP A 805 -35.84 -3.89 11.40
C ASP A 805 -36.86 -2.83 11.85
N ASP A 806 -38.13 -3.22 11.97
CA ASP A 806 -39.24 -2.33 12.35
C ASP A 806 -39.50 -2.28 13.87
N SER A 807 -38.72 -2.99 14.68
CA SER A 807 -38.95 -3.10 16.13
C SER A 807 -38.18 -2.02 16.90
N PRO A 808 -38.86 -1.07 17.57
CA PRO A 808 -38.19 -0.06 18.40
C PRO A 808 -37.37 -0.63 19.56
N ALA A 809 -37.67 -1.86 20.00
CA ALA A 809 -36.90 -2.55 21.04
C ALA A 809 -35.49 -2.98 20.57
N LEU A 810 -35.25 -3.05 19.25
CA LEU A 810 -33.93 -3.42 18.71
C LEU A 810 -32.90 -2.33 19.06
N THR A 811 -33.23 -1.05 18.94
CA THR A 811 -32.28 0.03 19.25
C THR A 811 -31.85 0.01 20.71
N ASP A 812 -32.79 -0.24 21.63
CA ASP A 812 -32.50 -0.30 23.07
C ASP A 812 -31.57 -1.49 23.42
N GLU A 813 -31.75 -2.63 22.76
CA GLU A 813 -30.85 -3.78 22.86
C GLU A 813 -29.45 -3.47 22.29
N LEU A 814 -29.38 -2.86 21.11
CA LEU A 814 -28.11 -2.51 20.45
C LEU A 814 -27.29 -1.53 21.29
N LEU A 815 -27.94 -0.56 21.94
CA LEU A 815 -27.28 0.39 22.84
C LEU A 815 -26.78 -0.29 24.12
N SER A 816 -27.54 -1.26 24.64
CA SER A 816 -27.15 -2.00 25.85
C SER A 816 -26.02 -3.00 25.59
N ASN A 817 -26.01 -3.61 24.40
CA ASN A 817 -25.07 -4.67 24.00
C ASN A 817 -24.02 -4.21 22.99
N TRP A 818 -23.73 -2.91 22.92
CA TRP A 818 -22.87 -2.30 21.89
C TRP A 818 -21.49 -2.94 21.74
N VAL A 819 -20.98 -3.58 22.80
CA VAL A 819 -19.69 -4.27 22.83
C VAL A 819 -19.54 -5.31 21.72
N ASP A 820 -20.63 -5.96 21.28
CA ASP A 820 -20.59 -6.98 20.24
C ASP A 820 -20.40 -6.43 18.80
N GLY A 821 -20.55 -5.12 18.62
CA GLY A 821 -20.43 -4.41 17.33
C GLY A 821 -21.67 -4.44 16.45
N LYS A 822 -22.73 -5.15 16.84
CA LYS A 822 -23.97 -5.28 16.06
C LYS A 822 -24.66 -3.93 15.84
N ILE A 823 -24.48 -2.98 16.76
CA ILE A 823 -24.97 -1.59 16.61
C ILE A 823 -24.37 -0.89 15.38
N LYS A 824 -23.10 -1.16 15.07
CA LYS A 824 -22.40 -0.60 13.91
C LYS A 824 -22.89 -1.26 12.61
N LEU A 825 -23.06 -2.60 12.62
CA LEU A 825 -23.63 -3.35 11.51
C LEU A 825 -25.05 -2.86 11.17
N PHE A 826 -25.88 -2.64 12.19
CA PHE A 826 -27.22 -2.06 12.02
C PHE A 826 -27.17 -0.69 11.35
N LEU A 827 -26.31 0.22 11.83
CA LEU A 827 -26.15 1.55 11.25
C LEU A 827 -25.71 1.49 9.77
N ILE A 828 -24.76 0.61 9.44
CA ILE A 828 -24.31 0.43 8.05
C ILE A 828 -25.45 -0.08 7.18
N TYR A 829 -26.17 -1.12 7.62
CA TYR A 829 -27.32 -1.66 6.89
C TYR A 829 -28.39 -0.59 6.62
N LYS A 830 -28.80 0.16 7.65
CA LYS A 830 -29.82 1.23 7.50
C LYS A 830 -29.32 2.37 6.62
N GLY A 831 -28.08 2.80 6.81
CA GLY A 831 -27.47 3.87 6.02
C GLY A 831 -27.32 3.52 4.54
N LEU A 832 -26.91 2.28 4.23
CA LEU A 832 -26.80 1.81 2.85
C LEU A 832 -28.17 1.57 2.20
N LYS A 833 -29.15 1.07 2.97
CA LYS A 833 -30.56 1.02 2.54
C LYS A 833 -31.07 2.42 2.17
N ALA A 834 -30.83 3.43 3.01
CA ALA A 834 -31.19 4.81 2.71
C ALA A 834 -30.49 5.35 1.44
N ARG A 835 -29.20 5.04 1.25
CA ARG A 835 -28.47 5.40 0.02
C ARG A 835 -29.08 4.77 -1.22
N LYS A 836 -29.51 3.51 -1.12
CA LYS A 836 -30.15 2.78 -2.23
C LYS A 836 -31.53 3.35 -2.54
N ASP A 837 -32.35 3.60 -1.52
CA ASP A 837 -33.72 4.10 -1.67
C ASP A 837 -33.74 5.55 -2.21
N HIS A 838 -32.68 6.33 -1.95
CA HIS A 838 -32.52 7.72 -2.41
C HIS A 838 -31.26 7.91 -3.29
N GLU A 839 -30.99 6.97 -4.21
CA GLU A 839 -29.75 6.93 -5.00
C GLU A 839 -29.41 8.25 -5.72
N ARG A 840 -30.40 8.89 -6.36
CA ARG A 840 -30.20 10.17 -7.06
C ARG A 840 -29.76 11.29 -6.10
N LEU A 841 -30.28 11.29 -4.88
CA LEU A 841 -29.94 12.29 -3.87
C LEU A 841 -28.50 12.14 -3.39
N PHE A 842 -28.07 10.93 -3.07
CA PHE A 842 -26.72 10.68 -2.58
C PHE A 842 -25.66 10.71 -3.68
N SER A 843 -26.01 10.41 -4.93
CA SER A 843 -25.08 10.50 -6.06
C SER A 843 -24.93 11.94 -6.57
N ARG A 844 -26.03 12.69 -6.71
CA ARG A 844 -26.03 14.00 -7.42
C ARG A 844 -26.48 15.19 -6.58
N GLY A 845 -27.14 14.98 -5.44
CA GLY A 845 -27.68 16.07 -4.63
C GLY A 845 -26.60 16.97 -4.05
N ASP A 846 -26.80 18.28 -4.06
CA ASP A 846 -25.87 19.30 -3.60
C ASP A 846 -25.50 19.12 -2.12
N PHE A 847 -24.22 19.26 -1.80
CA PHE A 847 -23.75 19.26 -0.42
C PHE A 847 -23.84 20.68 0.18
N ALA A 848 -24.43 20.79 1.36
CA ALA A 848 -24.42 22.04 2.14
C ALA A 848 -24.21 21.76 3.64
N PRO A 849 -23.26 22.45 4.29
CA PRO A 849 -23.12 22.38 5.74
C PRO A 849 -24.30 23.09 6.43
N LEU A 850 -24.70 22.62 7.60
CA LEU A 850 -25.77 23.22 8.40
C LEU A 850 -25.20 23.88 9.65
N THR A 851 -25.75 25.03 10.00
CA THR A 851 -25.37 25.73 11.23
C THR A 851 -26.04 25.09 12.43
N VAL A 852 -25.25 24.69 13.43
CA VAL A 852 -25.77 24.29 14.74
C VAL A 852 -25.67 25.47 15.70
N ARG A 853 -26.72 25.71 16.50
CA ARG A 853 -26.75 26.73 17.55
C ARG A 853 -27.04 26.09 18.90
N GLY A 854 -26.63 26.75 19.99
CA GLY A 854 -26.80 26.28 21.36
C GLY A 854 -25.46 26.03 22.05
N LYS A 855 -25.48 25.73 23.35
CA LYS A 855 -24.25 25.57 24.16
C LYS A 855 -23.37 24.42 23.67
N LEU A 856 -23.98 23.37 23.12
CA LEU A 856 -23.30 22.17 22.65
C LEU A 856 -23.06 22.15 21.13
N ALA A 857 -23.18 23.28 20.42
CA ALA A 857 -23.06 23.31 18.96
C ALA A 857 -21.75 22.70 18.41
N ARG A 858 -20.62 22.91 19.10
CA ARG A 858 -19.30 22.33 18.76
C ARG A 858 -19.24 20.80 18.83
N HIS A 859 -20.20 20.17 19.49
CA HIS A 859 -20.27 18.72 19.69
C HIS A 859 -21.12 18.02 18.62
N VAL A 860 -21.60 18.76 17.61
CA VAL A 860 -22.51 18.24 16.58
C VAL A 860 -21.98 18.60 15.20
N VAL A 861 -21.86 17.58 14.35
CA VAL A 861 -21.64 17.70 12.91
C VAL A 861 -23.00 17.61 12.24
N ALA A 862 -23.36 18.62 11.46
CA ALA A 862 -24.61 18.63 10.70
C ALA A 862 -24.40 19.14 9.28
N PHE A 863 -24.88 18.39 8.30
CA PHE A 863 -24.89 18.77 6.89
C PHE A 863 -26.03 18.09 6.15
N VAL A 864 -26.31 18.54 4.93
CA VAL A 864 -27.37 18.01 4.08
C VAL A 864 -26.89 17.71 2.67
N ARG A 865 -27.46 16.67 2.07
CA ARG A 865 -27.53 16.44 0.63
C ARG A 865 -28.89 16.93 0.15
N LYS A 866 -28.91 17.86 -0.80
CA LYS A 866 -30.12 18.51 -1.32
C LYS A 866 -30.33 18.13 -2.78
N GLY A 867 -31.40 17.43 -3.06
CA GLY A 867 -31.92 17.21 -4.40
C GLY A 867 -32.99 18.24 -4.77
N ASP A 868 -33.64 18.01 -5.91
CA ASP A 868 -34.72 18.87 -6.40
C ASP A 868 -35.92 18.85 -5.43
N ASP A 869 -36.39 17.65 -5.06
CA ASP A 869 -37.58 17.44 -4.22
C ASP A 869 -37.29 16.68 -2.91
N GLU A 870 -36.05 16.22 -2.68
CA GLU A 870 -35.66 15.38 -1.54
C GLU A 870 -34.39 15.89 -0.85
N TRP A 871 -34.33 15.77 0.48
CA TRP A 871 -33.21 16.21 1.30
C TRP A 871 -32.80 15.07 2.24
N ALA A 872 -31.50 14.85 2.43
CA ALA A 872 -30.96 13.90 3.39
C ALA A 872 -29.96 14.62 4.31
N MET A 873 -30.31 14.74 5.59
CA MET A 873 -29.54 15.45 6.60
C MET A 873 -28.84 14.46 7.54
N CYS A 874 -27.52 14.59 7.67
CA CYS A 874 -26.73 13.87 8.67
C CYS A 874 -26.61 14.72 9.93
N VAL A 875 -26.86 14.13 11.10
CA VAL A 875 -26.58 14.71 12.42
C VAL A 875 -25.77 13.70 13.23
N ALA A 876 -24.53 14.06 13.57
CA ALA A 876 -23.60 13.15 14.24
C ALA A 876 -22.83 13.86 15.36
N PRO A 877 -22.65 13.23 16.54
CA PRO A 877 -21.91 13.82 17.64
C PRO A 877 -20.39 13.73 17.45
N ARG A 878 -19.67 14.66 18.08
CA ARG A 878 -18.21 14.61 18.29
C ARG A 878 -17.88 15.20 19.66
N PHE A 879 -16.73 14.83 20.20
CA PHE A 879 -16.22 15.37 21.48
C PHE A 879 -17.13 15.11 22.68
N VAL A 880 -17.66 13.89 22.80
CA VAL A 880 -18.74 13.56 23.73
C VAL A 880 -18.26 13.32 25.16
N SER A 881 -16.96 13.22 25.42
CA SER A 881 -16.44 12.89 26.76
C SER A 881 -16.70 13.98 27.80
N SER A 882 -17.06 15.18 27.35
CA SER A 882 -17.44 16.32 28.18
C SER A 882 -18.96 16.60 28.18
N VAL A 883 -19.72 15.79 27.44
CA VAL A 883 -21.17 15.94 27.27
C VAL A 883 -21.93 14.92 28.10
N VAL A 884 -21.49 13.66 28.07
CA VAL A 884 -22.07 12.53 28.81
C VAL A 884 -21.01 11.85 29.68
N PRO A 885 -21.39 11.25 30.81
CA PRO A 885 -20.53 10.31 31.52
C PRO A 885 -20.36 8.98 30.72
N GLU A 886 -19.40 8.16 31.13
CA GLU A 886 -19.19 6.83 30.56
C GLU A 886 -20.44 5.97 30.67
N GLY A 887 -20.74 5.19 29.63
CA GLY A 887 -21.87 4.26 29.59
C GLY A 887 -23.22 4.92 29.33
N VAL A 888 -23.29 6.26 29.30
CA VAL A 888 -24.51 7.00 28.94
C VAL A 888 -24.39 7.46 27.49
N TRP A 889 -25.28 6.96 26.64
CA TRP A 889 -25.33 7.36 25.22
C TRP A 889 -25.74 8.83 25.08
N PRO A 890 -25.17 9.58 24.12
CA PRO A 890 -25.51 10.98 23.90
C PRO A 890 -26.83 11.10 23.12
N ILE A 891 -27.93 10.70 23.76
CA ILE A 891 -29.28 10.70 23.19
C ILE A 891 -30.25 11.55 24.02
N GLY A 892 -31.24 12.15 23.38
CA GLY A 892 -32.30 12.91 24.04
C GLY A 892 -31.84 14.21 24.71
N GLU A 893 -32.34 14.46 25.92
CA GLU A 893 -32.25 15.76 26.63
C GLU A 893 -30.83 16.24 26.95
N VAL A 894 -29.81 15.38 26.85
CA VAL A 894 -28.41 15.78 27.04
C VAL A 894 -27.98 16.91 26.11
N TRP A 895 -28.61 17.00 24.93
CA TRP A 895 -28.31 18.02 23.93
C TRP A 895 -28.83 19.42 24.27
N ALA A 896 -29.63 19.55 25.34
CA ALA A 896 -30.12 20.82 25.87
C ALA A 896 -30.70 21.74 24.78
N ASP A 897 -30.16 22.96 24.62
CA ASP A 897 -30.64 23.96 23.65
C ASP A 897 -30.05 23.79 22.23
N ALA A 898 -29.27 22.73 21.98
CA ALA A 898 -28.64 22.48 20.69
C ALA A 898 -29.69 22.21 19.60
N ARG A 899 -29.59 22.94 18.50
CA ARG A 899 -30.50 22.83 17.37
C ARG A 899 -29.82 23.08 16.04
N VAL A 900 -30.17 22.28 15.04
CA VAL A 900 -29.73 22.44 13.65
C VAL A 900 -30.64 23.45 12.97
N VAL A 901 -30.07 24.54 12.46
CA VAL A 901 -30.81 25.60 11.76
C VAL A 901 -31.08 25.16 10.32
N LEU A 902 -32.35 25.17 9.91
CA LEU A 902 -32.73 24.77 8.57
C LEU A 902 -32.73 25.97 7.60
N PRO A 903 -32.14 25.85 6.41
CA PRO A 903 -32.22 26.88 5.39
C PRO A 903 -33.64 26.99 4.81
N LYS A 904 -33.92 28.09 4.10
CA LYS A 904 -35.22 28.29 3.44
C LYS A 904 -35.47 27.17 2.42
N GLY A 905 -36.71 26.69 2.37
CA GLY A 905 -37.13 25.60 1.47
C GLY A 905 -36.75 24.20 1.95
N ALA A 906 -36.31 24.06 3.21
CA ALA A 906 -36.17 22.74 3.83
C ALA A 906 -37.56 22.07 3.99
N PRO A 907 -37.63 20.72 3.91
CA PRO A 907 -38.82 19.95 4.24
C PRO A 907 -39.43 20.36 5.60
N LYS A 908 -40.76 20.30 5.67
CA LYS A 908 -41.52 20.56 6.92
C LYS A 908 -41.46 19.42 7.92
N SER A 909 -41.00 18.26 7.48
CA SER A 909 -40.82 17.07 8.30
C SER A 909 -39.76 16.18 7.66
N PHE A 910 -39.12 15.36 8.47
CA PHE A 910 -38.19 14.34 8.01
C PHE A 910 -38.51 13.02 8.71
N ASP A 911 -38.19 11.92 8.06
CA ASP A 911 -38.17 10.59 8.64
C ASP A 911 -36.71 10.17 8.87
N ASP A 912 -36.40 9.68 10.07
CA ASP A 912 -35.07 9.13 10.35
C ASP A 912 -34.92 7.76 9.69
N ALA A 913 -34.05 7.66 8.68
CA ALA A 913 -33.81 6.42 7.96
C ALA A 913 -33.19 5.32 8.85
N ILE A 914 -32.64 5.67 10.02
CA ILE A 914 -32.07 4.72 10.97
C ILE A 914 -33.15 4.15 11.88
N THR A 915 -33.93 5.01 12.55
CA THR A 915 -34.90 4.58 13.58
C THR A 915 -36.35 4.49 13.11
N GLY A 916 -36.66 5.04 11.93
CA GLY A 916 -38.03 5.18 11.41
C GLY A 916 -38.85 6.27 12.09
N MET A 917 -38.24 7.09 12.96
CA MET A 917 -38.95 8.16 13.66
C MET A 917 -39.30 9.32 12.74
N HIS A 918 -40.54 9.80 12.84
CA HIS A 918 -40.97 11.04 12.22
C HIS A 918 -40.57 12.25 13.07
N ILE A 919 -40.00 13.27 12.43
CA ILE A 919 -39.50 14.49 13.07
C ILE A 919 -40.08 15.70 12.37
N ASP A 920 -40.89 16.47 13.09
CA ASP A 920 -41.39 17.76 12.62
C ASP A 920 -40.26 18.78 12.51
N ALA A 921 -40.19 19.44 11.35
CA ALA A 921 -39.16 20.40 11.01
C ALA A 921 -39.78 21.77 10.74
N ALA A 922 -39.63 22.68 11.71
CA ALA A 922 -40.01 24.08 11.53
C ALA A 922 -38.84 24.87 10.93
N LYS A 923 -38.30 25.87 11.64
CA LYS A 923 -37.10 26.63 11.23
C LYS A 923 -35.79 25.98 11.70
N ALA A 924 -35.88 25.00 12.59
CA ALA A 924 -34.76 24.28 13.17
C ALA A 924 -35.24 22.93 13.71
N ILE A 925 -34.33 21.97 13.83
CA ILE A 925 -34.56 20.68 14.47
C ILE A 925 -33.75 20.62 15.76
N PRO A 926 -34.37 20.40 16.93
CA PRO A 926 -33.65 20.13 18.17
C PRO A 926 -32.77 18.88 18.01
N VAL A 927 -31.51 18.96 18.43
CA VAL A 927 -30.62 17.78 18.38
C VAL A 927 -31.11 16.69 19.34
N SER A 928 -31.78 17.06 20.44
CA SER A 928 -32.43 16.12 21.36
C SER A 928 -33.53 15.28 20.70
N GLU A 929 -34.25 15.86 19.72
CA GLU A 929 -35.27 15.14 18.94
C GLU A 929 -34.63 14.34 17.80
N ALA A 930 -33.64 14.90 17.11
CA ALA A 930 -32.91 14.18 16.05
C ALA A 930 -32.20 12.93 16.60
N LEU A 931 -31.56 13.03 17.78
CA LEU A 931 -30.80 11.96 18.41
C LEU A 931 -31.57 11.34 19.59
N LYS A 932 -32.88 11.16 19.43
CA LYS A 932 -33.75 10.71 20.53
C LYS A 932 -33.62 9.24 20.87
N ARG A 933 -33.48 8.38 19.85
CA ARG A 933 -33.44 6.90 20.01
C ARG A 933 -32.11 6.29 19.59
N PHE A 934 -31.27 7.02 18.86
CA PHE A 934 -29.99 6.54 18.37
C PHE A 934 -28.95 7.69 18.40
N PRO A 935 -27.66 7.40 18.65
CA PRO A 935 -26.64 8.44 18.85
C PRO A 935 -26.27 9.22 17.57
N VAL A 936 -26.72 8.77 16.40
CA VAL A 936 -26.58 9.46 15.10
C VAL A 936 -27.92 9.44 14.38
N ALA A 937 -28.13 10.37 13.45
CA ALA A 937 -29.35 10.43 12.63
C ALA A 937 -29.04 10.66 11.16
N LEU A 938 -29.84 10.02 10.30
CA LEU A 938 -29.87 10.27 8.86
C LEU A 938 -31.31 10.56 8.46
N LEU A 939 -31.66 11.85 8.46
CA LEU A 939 -33.04 12.31 8.28
C LEU A 939 -33.32 12.56 6.80
N VAL A 940 -34.34 11.91 6.23
CA VAL A 940 -34.75 12.10 4.84
C VAL A 940 -36.12 12.77 4.79
N GLY A 941 -36.28 13.79 3.95
CA GLY A 941 -37.52 14.55 3.84
C GLY A 941 -37.80 15.01 2.42
N ARG A 942 -39.08 15.18 2.09
CA ARG A 942 -39.55 15.74 0.80
C ARG A 942 -39.95 17.20 0.98
N ALA A 943 -39.46 18.05 0.08
CA ALA A 943 -39.61 19.51 0.17
C ALA A 943 -41.01 20.00 -0.21
#